data_AF-A0A2K0TQL0-F1
#
_entry.id   AF-A0A2K0TQL0-F1
#
_cell.length_a   1.000
_cell.length_b   1.000
_cell.length_c   1.000
_cell.angle_alpha   90.00
_cell.angle_beta   90.00
_cell.angle_gamma   90.00
#
_symmetry.space_group_name_H-M   'P 1'
#
loop_
_entity.id
_entity.type
_entity.pdbx_description
1 polymer ?
#
loop_
_entity_poly.entity_id
_entity_poly.type
_entity_poly.pdbx_seq_one_letter_code
_entity_poly.pdbx_strand_id
1 'polypeptide(L)'
;MSGGQSSVYSQGFNFESFLQKGVDPRTGQYTCTVNVYDTPSHVRNVATFALSLSFNPLNTQNVGLGIGWAFNLSSYNHRHRKTLSLSNGECYQAIETASGLLHIKDQKLKSFYATKVASDYQIAYKSGQTELLSNANDAYNTSVPITITAANGRALDLVWIRNGDQPRLSKVQDNGEDLVAIEYSSAQVTITRAPNTSDESTFTLVRRNDQLTGIQLPTDTDGTTAAWQFTYEPFSNGFLGLHQVTSPTGLIEQVEYQPEGHRLPKGAPYATIPYVISYVVRPGRQQPDIVNKYSYSARNFLGYDGTRDWSQDGDTLYLVPAEYEYTATVQTDGGATTTYHYNKFHLTTQIVRQQNTKTVTQTITYYAALNTEFDLQPPQYQLPKSVVITYADQTSAASRTETTTTEFDDWGNPIQETKPDGLSVTRTYYPPGGQGDDCPADPHGFQRHLKTETVTPAASDFTAPTRVEQFTYLALATAQEAPVNDFVLIKQRTTAVEGAATTLSTAQYTYVDEPETRDHGRVQKLKTWVSTEETATTQTLAYAYVAAKGVFQTTLTTTSYDNVTAIDESEHLLSSGLLVGQTDYAGVQDAFQYDKLGRCVRATTAVGTLQEAVRCISYAVDGDEGEVGYQVTLTDAKGVQTQYLTDGLERVCQVQRQDDDGDWDATSNVYSGTFRVVRECSYNAQGEMSEMVDIDWLRASGGENAPPVERRSSKQLEYDD
;
A
#
# COMPACT_ATOMS: atom_id res chain seq x y z
N MET A 1 6.53 -2.81 -9.80
CA MET A 1 7.93 -3.00 -10.24
C MET A 1 7.97 -3.07 -11.75
N SER A 2 8.59 -2.12 -12.44
CA SER A 2 8.87 -2.33 -13.87
C SER A 2 9.87 -3.48 -13.98
N GLY A 3 9.44 -4.61 -14.54
CA GLY A 3 10.25 -5.82 -14.75
C GLY A 3 11.28 -5.62 -15.85
N GLY A 4 12.19 -4.68 -15.63
CA GLY A 4 13.43 -4.53 -16.38
C GLY A 4 14.26 -5.80 -16.21
N GLN A 5 14.07 -6.73 -17.15
CA GLN A 5 14.91 -7.90 -17.45
C GLN A 5 15.68 -8.50 -16.24
N SER A 6 14.95 -9.06 -15.27
CA SER A 6 15.55 -10.17 -14.50
C SER A 6 15.89 -11.27 -15.49
N SER A 7 17.14 -11.71 -15.46
CA SER A 7 17.60 -12.81 -16.29
C SER A 7 16.99 -14.15 -15.87
N VAL A 8 16.45 -14.22 -14.64
CA VAL A 8 15.73 -15.34 -14.03
C VAL A 8 14.22 -15.08 -14.07
N TYR A 9 13.46 -15.99 -14.67
CA TYR A 9 12.01 -15.92 -14.72
C TYR A 9 11.38 -16.87 -13.68
N SER A 10 10.52 -16.35 -12.80
CA SER A 10 9.65 -17.15 -11.94
C SER A 10 8.40 -16.37 -11.53
N GLN A 11 7.28 -17.09 -11.38
CA GLN A 11 6.03 -16.64 -10.80
C GLN A 11 6.10 -16.47 -9.28
N GLY A 12 7.14 -17.00 -8.61
CA GLY A 12 7.42 -16.73 -7.20
C GLY A 12 7.62 -15.25 -6.86
N PHE A 13 7.98 -14.42 -7.85
CA PHE A 13 8.16 -12.98 -7.70
C PHE A 13 6.85 -12.17 -7.76
N ASN A 14 5.73 -12.79 -8.15
CA ASN A 14 4.42 -12.12 -8.24
C ASN A 14 3.63 -12.17 -6.93
N PHE A 15 4.18 -12.78 -5.88
CA PHE A 15 3.54 -12.82 -4.57
C PHE A 15 3.82 -11.54 -3.79
N GLU A 16 2.83 -11.09 -3.03
CA GLU A 16 2.89 -9.84 -2.26
C GLU A 16 4.14 -9.74 -1.36
N SER A 17 4.56 -10.86 -0.76
CA SER A 17 5.75 -10.92 0.10
C SER A 17 7.05 -10.48 -0.59
N PHE A 18 7.15 -10.62 -1.91
CA PHE A 18 8.30 -10.14 -2.70
C PHE A 18 8.22 -8.66 -3.06
N LEU A 19 6.99 -8.13 -3.15
CA LEU A 19 6.71 -6.76 -3.59
C LEU A 19 6.78 -5.76 -2.42
N GLN A 20 6.74 -6.26 -1.18
CA GLN A 20 6.88 -5.48 0.04
C GLN A 20 8.36 -5.27 0.41
N LYS A 21 8.68 -4.13 1.03
CA LYS A 21 10.02 -3.86 1.59
C LYS A 21 10.38 -4.96 2.61
N GLY A 22 11.58 -5.50 2.50
CA GLY A 22 12.11 -6.51 3.42
C GLY A 22 12.59 -7.75 2.69
N VAL A 23 12.82 -8.82 3.46
CA VAL A 23 13.19 -10.13 2.92
C VAL A 23 11.93 -10.92 2.62
N ASP A 24 11.76 -11.37 1.39
CA ASP A 24 10.72 -12.35 1.06
C ASP A 24 11.17 -13.75 1.49
N PRO A 25 10.49 -14.41 2.46
CA PRO A 25 10.90 -15.73 2.91
C PRO A 25 10.88 -16.78 1.78
N ARG A 26 10.03 -16.61 0.75
CA ARG A 26 9.93 -17.59 -0.34
C ARG A 26 11.18 -17.59 -1.22
N THR A 27 11.65 -16.41 -1.61
CA THR A 27 12.74 -16.24 -2.58
C THR A 27 14.08 -15.88 -1.95
N GLY A 28 14.06 -15.49 -0.67
CA GLY A 28 15.22 -15.02 0.08
C GLY A 28 15.82 -13.72 -0.46
N GLN A 29 15.10 -12.96 -1.28
CA GLN A 29 15.58 -11.69 -1.81
C GLN A 29 15.14 -10.55 -0.88
N TYR A 30 16.03 -9.57 -0.71
CA TYR A 30 15.69 -8.31 -0.06
C TYR A 30 15.27 -7.28 -1.10
N THR A 31 14.08 -6.72 -0.98
CA THR A 31 13.60 -5.61 -1.81
C THR A 31 13.41 -4.36 -0.96
N CYS A 32 13.53 -3.19 -1.59
CA CYS A 32 13.36 -1.91 -0.92
C CYS A 32 12.52 -0.99 -1.80
N THR A 33 11.48 -0.36 -1.24
CA THR A 33 10.63 0.58 -1.96
C THR A 33 10.55 1.91 -1.22
N VAL A 34 10.69 3.01 -1.96
CA VAL A 34 10.54 4.39 -1.45
C VAL A 34 9.48 5.10 -2.28
N ASN A 35 8.38 5.50 -1.63
CA ASN A 35 7.30 6.26 -2.28
C ASN A 35 7.73 7.72 -2.47
N VAL A 36 7.53 8.25 -3.67
CA VAL A 36 7.94 9.63 -4.01
C VAL A 36 6.77 10.51 -4.43
N TYR A 37 5.65 9.94 -4.87
CA TYR A 37 4.47 10.72 -5.24
C TYR A 37 3.20 9.85 -5.27
N ASP A 38 2.08 10.43 -4.84
CA ASP A 38 0.74 9.89 -5.01
C ASP A 38 -0.13 10.93 -5.69
N THR A 39 -0.85 10.53 -6.74
CA THR A 39 -1.81 11.42 -7.39
C THR A 39 -2.96 11.71 -6.43
N PRO A 40 -3.32 12.99 -6.19
CA PRO A 40 -4.45 13.36 -5.36
C PRO A 40 -5.76 13.16 -6.15
N SER A 41 -6.03 11.89 -6.49
CA SER A 41 -7.08 11.44 -7.41
C SER A 41 -8.47 11.85 -6.94
N HIS A 42 -8.72 11.84 -5.62
CA HIS A 42 -9.98 12.30 -5.04
C HIS A 42 -10.30 13.75 -5.39
N VAL A 43 -9.34 14.67 -5.31
CA VAL A 43 -9.58 16.12 -5.51
C VAL A 43 -9.44 16.52 -6.99
N ARG A 44 -8.68 15.73 -7.77
CA ARG A 44 -8.48 15.98 -9.20
C ARG A 44 -9.47 15.25 -10.12
N ASN A 45 -10.15 14.21 -9.63
CA ASN A 45 -11.05 13.33 -10.37
C ASN A 45 -10.37 12.63 -11.58
N VAL A 46 -9.14 12.15 -11.38
CA VAL A 46 -8.31 11.47 -12.40
C VAL A 46 -7.87 10.09 -11.91
N ALA A 47 -7.15 9.34 -12.74
CA ALA A 47 -6.63 8.02 -12.40
C ALA A 47 -5.84 7.99 -11.09
N THR A 48 -6.03 6.90 -10.33
CA THR A 48 -5.21 6.62 -9.14
C THR A 48 -3.85 6.13 -9.60
N PHE A 49 -2.81 6.82 -9.16
CA PHE A 49 -1.44 6.52 -9.53
C PHE A 49 -0.51 6.86 -8.37
N ALA A 50 0.44 5.97 -8.11
CA ALA A 50 1.48 6.13 -7.11
C ALA A 50 2.82 5.85 -7.78
N LEU A 51 3.75 6.80 -7.67
CA LEU A 51 5.12 6.64 -8.14
C LEU A 51 6.01 6.28 -6.95
N SER A 52 6.64 5.12 -7.06
CA SER A 52 7.62 4.62 -6.10
C SER A 52 8.87 4.11 -6.80
N LEU A 53 9.98 4.25 -6.10
CA LEU A 53 11.28 3.75 -6.50
C LEU A 53 11.50 2.40 -5.81
N SER A 54 11.68 1.33 -6.59
CA SER A 54 11.84 -0.04 -6.06
C SER A 54 13.19 -0.65 -6.47
N PHE A 55 13.86 -1.26 -5.50
CA PHE A 55 15.06 -2.04 -5.66
C PHE A 55 14.74 -3.53 -5.75
N ASN A 56 15.33 -4.20 -6.74
CA ASN A 56 15.33 -5.66 -6.87
C ASN A 56 16.76 -6.16 -7.13
N PRO A 57 17.32 -7.05 -6.29
CA PRO A 57 18.70 -7.54 -6.46
C PRO A 57 18.90 -8.36 -7.74
N LEU A 58 17.82 -8.88 -8.33
CA LEU A 58 17.85 -9.65 -9.58
C LEU A 58 17.73 -8.76 -10.83
N ASN A 59 17.45 -7.46 -10.66
CA ASN A 59 17.49 -6.48 -11.75
C ASN A 59 18.92 -5.95 -11.90
N THR A 60 19.60 -6.36 -12.96
CA THR A 60 20.98 -5.93 -13.23
C THR A 60 21.05 -4.68 -14.13
N GLN A 61 19.92 -4.09 -14.50
CA GLN A 61 19.87 -2.93 -15.40
C GLN A 61 19.98 -1.62 -14.62
N ASN A 62 20.57 -0.61 -15.28
CA ASN A 62 20.54 0.77 -14.82
C ASN A 62 19.63 1.59 -15.75
N VAL A 63 18.47 2.01 -15.25
CA VAL A 63 17.52 2.85 -16.01
C VAL A 63 17.76 4.35 -15.85
N GLY A 64 18.86 4.74 -15.20
CA GLY A 64 19.19 6.12 -14.83
C GLY A 64 18.97 6.44 -13.36
N LEU A 65 18.47 5.48 -12.58
CA LEU A 65 18.19 5.63 -11.14
C LEU A 65 19.26 4.95 -10.27
N GLY A 66 20.07 4.08 -10.86
CA GLY A 66 20.98 3.17 -10.18
C GLY A 66 20.71 1.72 -10.59
N ILE A 67 21.73 0.86 -10.60
CA ILE A 67 21.57 -0.58 -10.86
C ILE A 67 20.61 -1.17 -9.83
N GLY A 68 19.64 -1.96 -10.30
CA GLY A 68 18.63 -2.60 -9.46
C GLY A 68 17.42 -1.73 -9.13
N TRP A 69 17.49 -0.42 -9.38
CA TRP A 69 16.41 0.53 -9.08
C TRP A 69 15.58 0.86 -10.31
N ALA A 70 14.26 0.85 -10.16
CA ALA A 70 13.33 1.26 -11.20
C ALA A 70 12.04 1.84 -10.61
N PHE A 71 11.30 2.62 -11.41
CA PHE A 71 9.94 3.03 -11.03
C PHE A 71 8.95 1.86 -11.14
N ASN A 72 7.90 1.88 -10.31
CA ASN A 72 6.80 0.91 -10.30
C ASN A 72 5.79 1.09 -11.45
N LEU A 73 6.28 1.24 -12.68
CA LEU A 73 5.45 1.44 -13.87
C LEU A 73 5.20 0.12 -14.59
N SER A 74 4.07 0.00 -15.27
CA SER A 74 3.86 -1.08 -16.22
C SER A 74 4.88 -0.98 -17.37
N SER A 75 5.21 -2.10 -17.99
CA SER A 75 6.06 -2.13 -19.16
C SER A 75 5.90 -3.42 -19.95
N TYR A 76 6.12 -3.37 -21.25
CA TYR A 76 6.13 -4.57 -22.09
C TYR A 76 7.41 -4.65 -22.91
N ASN A 77 8.24 -5.66 -22.64
CA ASN A 77 9.43 -5.92 -23.43
C ASN A 77 9.04 -6.63 -24.73
N HIS A 78 8.80 -5.84 -25.78
CA HIS A 78 8.34 -6.35 -27.07
C HIS A 78 9.45 -6.94 -27.93
N ARG A 79 10.74 -6.74 -27.62
CA ARG A 79 11.85 -7.26 -28.45
C ARG A 79 12.37 -8.62 -27.97
N HIS A 80 12.48 -8.82 -26.67
CA HIS A 80 13.08 -10.00 -26.07
C HIS A 80 12.22 -10.53 -24.93
N ARG A 81 12.08 -11.87 -24.84
CA ARG A 81 11.33 -12.59 -23.79
C ARG A 81 9.83 -12.29 -23.68
N LYS A 82 9.33 -11.23 -24.33
CA LYS A 82 7.91 -10.87 -24.41
C LYS A 82 7.28 -10.78 -23.01
N THR A 83 7.93 -10.05 -22.10
CA THR A 83 7.51 -9.94 -20.70
C THR A 83 6.70 -8.68 -20.47
N LEU A 84 5.47 -8.85 -19.97
CA LEU A 84 4.60 -7.78 -19.49
C LEU A 84 4.78 -7.64 -17.98
N SER A 85 5.13 -6.45 -17.52
CA SER A 85 5.17 -6.08 -16.10
C SER A 85 4.04 -5.11 -15.83
N LEU A 86 3.33 -5.30 -14.72
CA LEU A 86 2.27 -4.41 -14.27
C LEU A 86 2.78 -3.43 -13.21
N SER A 87 2.04 -2.36 -12.97
CA SER A 87 2.40 -1.33 -11.99
C SER A 87 2.51 -1.89 -10.56
N ASN A 88 1.67 -2.87 -10.22
CA ASN A 88 1.75 -3.63 -8.96
C ASN A 88 2.99 -4.54 -8.84
N GLY A 89 3.76 -4.73 -9.92
CA GLY A 89 4.99 -5.54 -9.95
C GLY A 89 4.82 -6.98 -10.39
N GLU A 90 3.59 -7.42 -10.65
CA GLU A 90 3.39 -8.72 -11.30
C GLU A 90 4.02 -8.73 -12.70
N CYS A 91 4.68 -9.83 -13.03
CA CYS A 91 5.41 -10.03 -14.27
C CYS A 91 4.96 -11.32 -14.97
N TYR A 92 4.65 -11.22 -16.25
CA TYR A 92 4.09 -12.31 -17.04
C TYR A 92 4.79 -12.45 -18.38
N GLN A 93 4.93 -13.69 -18.87
CA GLN A 93 5.23 -13.90 -20.27
C GLN A 93 3.94 -13.75 -21.11
N ALA A 94 4.06 -13.00 -22.20
CA ALA A 94 2.98 -12.75 -23.13
C ALA A 94 3.34 -13.29 -24.53
N ILE A 95 2.31 -13.73 -25.26
CA ILE A 95 2.41 -14.09 -26.67
C ILE A 95 1.46 -13.19 -27.44
N GLU A 96 1.99 -12.44 -28.40
CA GLU A 96 1.17 -11.67 -29.33
C GLU A 96 0.50 -12.62 -30.32
N THR A 97 -0.83 -12.63 -30.33
CA THR A 97 -1.62 -13.45 -31.24
C THR A 97 -1.87 -12.73 -32.57
N ALA A 98 -2.26 -13.47 -33.61
CA ALA A 98 -2.62 -12.88 -34.92
C ALA A 98 -3.80 -11.88 -34.84
N SER A 99 -4.61 -11.94 -33.77
CA SER A 99 -5.73 -11.03 -33.51
C SER A 99 -5.32 -9.70 -32.84
N GLY A 100 -4.05 -9.55 -32.46
CA GLY A 100 -3.58 -8.42 -31.66
C GLY A 100 -3.79 -8.58 -30.15
N LEU A 101 -4.54 -9.59 -29.68
CA LEU A 101 -4.62 -9.93 -28.26
C LEU A 101 -3.27 -10.44 -27.74
N LEU A 102 -2.85 -10.01 -26.55
CA LEU A 102 -1.70 -10.58 -25.85
C LEU A 102 -2.21 -11.72 -24.97
N HIS A 103 -1.88 -12.95 -25.36
CA HIS A 103 -2.13 -14.12 -24.54
C HIS A 103 -1.11 -14.19 -23.41
N ILE A 104 -1.56 -14.00 -22.17
CA ILE A 104 -0.72 -14.01 -20.98
C ILE A 104 -0.63 -15.45 -20.45
N LYS A 105 0.54 -16.08 -20.53
CA LYS A 105 0.71 -17.52 -20.26
C LYS A 105 0.29 -17.92 -18.84
N ASP A 106 0.76 -17.17 -17.84
CA ASP A 106 0.63 -17.54 -16.43
C ASP A 106 -0.58 -16.88 -15.74
N GLN A 107 -1.43 -16.19 -16.49
CA GLN A 107 -2.62 -15.53 -15.95
C GLN A 107 -3.81 -16.49 -15.90
N LYS A 108 -4.18 -16.96 -14.71
CA LYS A 108 -5.42 -17.72 -14.49
C LYS A 108 -6.57 -16.87 -14.01
N LEU A 109 -6.30 -15.97 -13.06
CA LEU A 109 -7.26 -14.97 -12.63
C LEU A 109 -7.35 -13.88 -13.69
N LYS A 110 -8.55 -13.67 -14.23
CA LYS A 110 -8.85 -12.63 -15.23
C LYS A 110 -8.95 -11.26 -14.56
N SER A 111 -7.87 -10.81 -13.95
CA SER A 111 -7.74 -9.51 -13.27
C SER A 111 -7.48 -8.34 -14.23
N PHE A 112 -6.98 -8.62 -15.44
CA PHE A 112 -6.75 -7.65 -16.49
C PHE A 112 -6.80 -8.30 -17.88
N TYR A 113 -6.90 -7.48 -18.92
CA TYR A 113 -6.67 -7.87 -20.31
C TYR A 113 -5.58 -7.00 -20.91
N ALA A 114 -4.78 -7.57 -21.81
CA ALA A 114 -3.76 -6.84 -22.56
C ALA A 114 -3.99 -7.03 -24.07
N THR A 115 -4.07 -5.93 -24.81
CA THR A 115 -4.36 -5.93 -26.25
C THR A 115 -3.46 -4.98 -26.99
N LYS A 116 -3.03 -5.32 -28.19
CA LYS A 116 -2.37 -4.39 -29.10
C LYS A 116 -3.40 -3.48 -29.76
N VAL A 117 -3.17 -2.18 -29.70
CA VAL A 117 -4.02 -1.14 -30.29
C VAL A 117 -3.14 -0.33 -31.25
N ALA A 118 -3.36 -0.53 -32.55
CA ALA A 118 -2.46 -0.04 -33.61
C ALA A 118 -0.99 -0.49 -33.39
N SER A 119 -0.07 0.45 -33.14
CA SER A 119 1.34 0.18 -32.81
C SER A 119 1.60 0.04 -31.30
N ASP A 120 0.64 0.41 -30.47
CA ASP A 120 0.74 0.50 -29.02
C ASP A 120 0.03 -0.68 -28.34
N TYR A 121 0.04 -0.71 -27.01
CA TYR A 121 -0.57 -1.77 -26.21
C TYR A 121 -1.44 -1.16 -25.12
N GLN A 122 -2.62 -1.71 -24.89
CA GLN A 122 -3.52 -1.30 -23.83
C GLN A 122 -3.67 -2.41 -22.80
N ILE A 123 -3.61 -2.04 -21.53
CA ILE A 123 -3.95 -2.90 -20.39
C ILE A 123 -5.27 -2.38 -19.82
N ALA A 124 -6.28 -3.23 -19.69
CA ALA A 124 -7.54 -2.91 -19.04
C ALA A 124 -7.69 -3.76 -17.77
N TYR A 125 -7.83 -3.12 -16.61
CA TYR A 125 -7.93 -3.79 -15.33
C TYR A 125 -9.38 -4.01 -14.91
N LYS A 126 -9.63 -5.04 -14.09
CA LYS A 126 -10.94 -5.28 -13.46
C LYS A 126 -11.42 -4.12 -12.58
N SER A 127 -10.56 -3.17 -12.20
CA SER A 127 -10.93 -1.92 -11.54
C SER A 127 -11.61 -0.91 -12.47
N GLY A 128 -11.49 -1.06 -13.80
CA GLY A 128 -11.96 -0.10 -14.80
C GLY A 128 -10.92 0.93 -15.18
N GLN A 129 -9.75 0.91 -14.53
CA GLN A 129 -8.60 1.67 -15.00
C GLN A 129 -8.02 1.02 -16.26
N THR A 130 -7.49 1.84 -17.16
CA THR A 130 -6.73 1.38 -18.32
C THR A 130 -5.38 2.08 -18.41
N GLU A 131 -4.39 1.42 -19.00
CA GLU A 131 -3.07 1.99 -19.29
C GLU A 131 -2.77 1.80 -20.78
N LEU A 132 -2.42 2.88 -21.48
CA LEU A 132 -1.92 2.85 -22.86
C LEU A 132 -0.40 2.93 -22.84
N LEU A 133 0.26 1.92 -23.42
CA LEU A 133 1.70 1.74 -23.44
C LEU A 133 2.24 1.90 -24.87
N SER A 134 3.23 2.76 -25.04
CA SER A 134 3.89 2.99 -26.33
C SER A 134 5.39 2.71 -26.27
N ASN A 135 5.95 2.21 -27.37
CA ASN A 135 7.39 2.10 -27.60
C ASN A 135 7.93 3.24 -28.50
N ALA A 136 7.13 4.29 -28.71
CA ALA A 136 7.43 5.43 -29.56
C ALA A 136 7.88 5.01 -30.98
N ASN A 137 7.06 4.20 -31.66
CA ASN A 137 7.35 3.64 -32.99
C ASN A 137 8.66 2.84 -33.04
N ASP A 138 8.84 1.93 -32.06
CA ASP A 138 10.04 1.11 -31.86
C ASP A 138 11.33 1.93 -31.61
N ALA A 139 11.22 3.21 -31.25
CA ALA A 139 12.37 3.98 -30.78
C ALA A 139 12.88 3.48 -29.41
N TYR A 140 11.99 2.88 -28.61
CA TYR A 140 12.30 2.27 -27.32
C TYR A 140 12.35 0.74 -27.43
N ASN A 141 13.18 0.11 -26.61
CA ASN A 141 13.28 -1.35 -26.51
C ASN A 141 12.19 -2.00 -25.64
N THR A 142 11.35 -1.17 -25.01
CA THR A 142 10.20 -1.56 -24.21
C THR A 142 9.05 -0.57 -24.44
N SER A 143 7.81 -1.05 -24.41
CA SER A 143 6.63 -0.18 -24.33
C SER A 143 6.42 0.27 -22.89
N VAL A 144 6.11 1.55 -22.69
CA VAL A 144 5.91 2.20 -21.38
C VAL A 144 4.61 3.01 -21.37
N PRO A 145 3.95 3.17 -20.21
CA PRO A 145 2.67 3.87 -20.14
C PRO A 145 2.84 5.34 -20.54
N ILE A 146 2.04 5.79 -21.51
CA ILE A 146 1.94 7.19 -21.93
C ILE A 146 0.64 7.84 -21.43
N THR A 147 -0.39 7.04 -21.12
CA THR A 147 -1.66 7.50 -20.57
C THR A 147 -2.21 6.47 -19.58
N ILE A 148 -2.67 6.93 -18.42
CA ILE A 148 -3.37 6.12 -17.41
C ILE A 148 -4.75 6.72 -17.22
N THR A 149 -5.80 5.97 -17.57
CA THR A 149 -7.19 6.46 -17.61
C THR A 149 -8.01 5.81 -16.50
N ALA A 150 -8.70 6.61 -15.69
CA ALA A 150 -9.67 6.14 -14.72
C ALA A 150 -10.93 5.59 -15.40
N ALA A 151 -11.77 4.89 -14.65
CA ALA A 151 -13.03 4.35 -15.16
C ALA A 151 -13.95 5.45 -15.75
N ASN A 152 -13.94 6.66 -15.20
CA ASN A 152 -14.73 7.79 -15.71
C ASN A 152 -14.16 8.42 -17.02
N GLY A 153 -13.06 7.89 -17.57
CA GLY A 153 -12.40 8.41 -18.76
C GLY A 153 -11.38 9.52 -18.52
N ARG A 154 -11.22 10.02 -17.29
CA ARG A 154 -10.22 11.05 -16.98
C ARG A 154 -8.84 10.42 -16.82
N ALA A 155 -7.81 11.06 -17.38
CA ALA A 155 -6.51 10.46 -17.53
C ALA A 155 -5.37 11.29 -16.94
N LEU A 156 -4.27 10.60 -16.65
CA LEU A 156 -2.94 11.16 -16.43
C LEU A 156 -2.07 10.87 -17.66
N ASP A 157 -1.28 11.83 -18.07
CA ASP A 157 -0.31 11.68 -19.16
C ASP A 157 1.10 11.53 -18.61
N LEU A 158 1.85 10.58 -19.18
CA LEU A 158 3.23 10.29 -18.80
C LEU A 158 4.15 10.66 -19.96
N VAL A 159 5.04 11.62 -19.72
CA VAL A 159 5.97 12.13 -20.72
C VAL A 159 7.33 11.47 -20.55
N TRP A 160 7.89 10.96 -21.65
CA TRP A 160 9.15 10.22 -21.66
C TRP A 160 10.22 10.92 -22.48
N ILE A 161 11.46 10.88 -21.99
CA ILE A 161 12.65 11.30 -22.73
C ILE A 161 13.48 10.10 -23.15
N ARG A 162 14.19 10.26 -24.27
CA ARG A 162 15.00 9.20 -24.87
C ARG A 162 16.42 9.19 -24.29
N ASN A 163 16.88 8.02 -23.83
CA ASN A 163 18.29 7.75 -23.56
C ASN A 163 18.74 6.49 -24.31
N GLY A 164 19.28 6.64 -25.52
CA GLY A 164 19.52 5.50 -26.41
C GLY A 164 18.19 4.84 -26.80
N ASP A 165 18.06 3.53 -26.59
CA ASP A 165 16.81 2.78 -26.75
C ASP A 165 16.03 2.61 -25.43
N GLN A 166 16.55 3.14 -24.32
CA GLN A 166 15.93 3.07 -22.99
C GLN A 166 15.11 4.34 -22.72
N PRO A 167 13.79 4.22 -22.50
CA PRO A 167 12.94 5.36 -22.14
C PRO A 167 13.14 5.75 -20.67
N ARG A 168 13.08 7.06 -20.36
CA ARG A 168 13.08 7.60 -18.99
C ARG A 168 11.89 8.49 -18.75
N LEU A 169 11.15 8.25 -17.67
CA LEU A 169 10.00 9.06 -17.30
C LEU A 169 10.49 10.46 -16.95
N SER A 170 9.91 11.49 -17.55
CA SER A 170 10.27 12.89 -17.34
C SER A 170 9.15 13.67 -16.66
N LYS A 171 7.87 13.38 -16.96
CA LYS A 171 6.76 14.07 -16.33
C LYS A 171 5.54 13.17 -16.11
N VAL A 172 4.76 13.51 -15.09
CA VAL A 172 3.38 13.04 -14.92
C VAL A 172 2.49 14.27 -14.93
N GLN A 173 1.47 14.28 -15.79
CA GLN A 173 0.64 15.44 -16.07
C GLN A 173 -0.86 15.14 -15.88
N ASP A 174 -1.61 16.15 -15.47
CA ASP A 174 -3.08 16.20 -15.52
C ASP A 174 -3.47 17.38 -16.43
N ASN A 175 -4.01 17.08 -17.62
CA ASN A 175 -4.44 18.09 -18.60
C ASN A 175 -3.36 19.15 -18.90
N GLY A 176 -2.10 18.70 -19.05
CA GLY A 176 -0.93 19.56 -19.33
C GLY A 176 -0.32 20.25 -18.11
N GLU A 177 -0.91 20.17 -16.92
CA GLU A 177 -0.30 20.61 -15.67
C GLU A 177 0.72 19.56 -15.20
N ASP A 178 1.98 19.97 -15.03
CA ASP A 178 3.02 19.09 -14.48
C ASP A 178 2.75 18.82 -13.00
N LEU A 179 2.39 17.58 -12.66
CA LEU A 179 2.24 17.16 -11.26
C LEU A 179 3.57 16.68 -10.68
N VAL A 180 4.38 16.03 -11.52
CA VAL A 180 5.73 15.58 -11.22
C VAL A 180 6.63 15.90 -12.40
N ALA A 181 7.83 16.43 -12.12
CA ALA A 181 8.92 16.59 -13.08
C ALA A 181 10.15 15.82 -12.60
N ILE A 182 10.81 15.11 -13.51
CA ILE A 182 11.99 14.27 -13.24
C ILE A 182 13.13 14.69 -14.16
N GLU A 183 14.26 15.08 -13.58
CA GLU A 183 15.46 15.48 -14.33
C GLU A 183 16.63 14.57 -14.01
N TYR A 184 17.31 14.09 -15.05
CA TYR A 184 18.41 13.14 -14.94
C TYR A 184 19.74 13.82 -15.24
N SER A 185 20.69 13.69 -14.33
CA SER A 185 22.11 13.96 -14.57
C SER A 185 22.94 12.70 -14.32
N SER A 186 24.26 12.77 -14.54
CA SER A 186 25.16 11.65 -14.28
C SER A 186 25.29 11.33 -12.78
N ALA A 187 25.26 12.36 -11.92
CA ALA A 187 25.48 12.24 -10.48
C ALA A 187 24.19 12.27 -9.65
N GLN A 188 23.13 12.87 -10.17
CA GLN A 188 21.88 13.09 -9.43
C GLN A 188 20.64 12.95 -10.33
N VAL A 189 19.52 12.55 -9.73
CA VAL A 189 18.19 12.63 -10.32
C VAL A 189 17.30 13.43 -9.39
N THR A 190 16.62 14.46 -9.89
CA THR A 190 15.65 15.24 -9.10
C THR A 190 14.23 14.81 -9.45
N ILE A 191 13.38 14.70 -8.44
CA ILE A 191 11.94 14.43 -8.59
C ILE A 191 11.21 15.56 -7.88
N THR A 192 10.67 16.48 -8.68
CA THR A 192 9.97 17.68 -8.20
C THR A 192 8.47 17.45 -8.28
N ARG A 193 7.77 17.53 -7.16
CA ARG A 193 6.30 17.50 -7.06
C ARG A 193 5.74 18.91 -7.13
N ALA A 194 4.56 19.06 -7.75
CA ALA A 194 3.88 20.34 -7.94
C ALA A 194 4.82 21.47 -8.42
N PRO A 195 5.64 21.24 -9.48
CA PRO A 195 6.63 22.21 -9.95
C PRO A 195 5.98 23.55 -10.32
N ASN A 196 6.69 24.65 -10.05
CA ASN A 196 6.25 26.03 -10.30
C ASN A 196 5.03 26.48 -9.44
N THR A 197 4.79 25.82 -8.31
CA THR A 197 3.73 26.20 -7.35
C THR A 197 4.32 26.51 -5.97
N SER A 198 3.53 27.08 -5.06
CA SER A 198 3.92 27.26 -3.65
C SER A 198 4.19 25.93 -2.93
N ASP A 199 3.62 24.85 -3.43
CA ASP A 199 3.68 23.52 -2.82
C ASP A 199 4.82 22.67 -3.39
N GLU A 200 5.68 23.27 -4.22
CA GLU A 200 6.81 22.60 -4.84
C GLU A 200 7.69 21.92 -3.77
N SER A 201 8.04 20.66 -4.02
CA SER A 201 8.91 19.88 -3.14
C SER A 201 9.72 18.86 -3.93
N THR A 202 11.02 18.77 -3.64
CA THR A 202 11.98 18.03 -4.47
C THR A 202 12.70 16.94 -3.68
N PHE A 203 12.65 15.70 -4.19
CA PHE A 203 13.55 14.64 -3.78
C PHE A 203 14.80 14.64 -4.65
N THR A 204 15.96 14.42 -4.04
CA THR A 204 17.24 14.32 -4.76
C THR A 204 17.87 12.94 -4.58
N LEU A 205 17.86 12.14 -5.63
CA LEU A 205 18.52 10.84 -5.70
C LEU A 205 20.01 11.07 -6.00
N VAL A 206 20.89 10.62 -5.11
CA VAL A 206 22.34 10.77 -5.23
C VAL A 206 22.96 9.47 -5.72
N ARG A 207 23.62 9.51 -6.88
CA ARG A 207 24.24 8.36 -7.53
C ARG A 207 25.76 8.43 -7.52
N ARG A 208 26.41 7.29 -7.33
CA ARG A 208 27.87 7.12 -7.46
C ARG A 208 28.15 5.77 -8.10
N ASN A 209 29.02 5.74 -9.12
CA ASN A 209 29.40 4.50 -9.83
C ASN A 209 28.19 3.65 -10.26
N ASP A 210 27.17 4.29 -10.83
CA ASP A 210 25.91 3.65 -11.24
C ASP A 210 25.08 3.00 -10.13
N GLN A 211 25.39 3.28 -8.86
CA GLN A 211 24.58 2.88 -7.70
C GLN A 211 23.85 4.08 -7.11
N LEU A 212 22.63 3.87 -6.63
CA LEU A 212 21.92 4.87 -5.83
C LEU A 212 22.46 4.84 -4.40
N THR A 213 23.15 5.88 -3.97
CA THR A 213 23.78 5.92 -2.63
C THR A 213 22.93 6.63 -1.59
N GLY A 214 21.96 7.43 -2.00
CA GLY A 214 21.01 8.03 -1.08
C GLY A 214 19.88 8.80 -1.75
N ILE A 215 18.87 9.15 -0.96
CA ILE A 215 17.73 9.98 -1.37
C ILE A 215 17.57 11.07 -0.32
N GLN A 216 17.82 12.31 -0.73
CA GLN A 216 17.57 13.49 0.10
C GLN A 216 16.09 13.83 0.05
N LEU A 217 15.49 14.04 1.22
CA LEU A 217 14.09 14.43 1.35
C LEU A 217 13.89 15.94 1.13
N PRO A 218 12.69 16.36 0.70
CA PRO A 218 12.33 17.76 0.65
C PRO A 218 12.09 18.31 2.07
N THR A 219 13.14 18.80 2.73
CA THR A 219 13.07 19.41 4.07
C THR A 219 13.43 20.89 4.04
N ASP A 220 12.75 21.71 4.82
CA ASP A 220 12.95 23.18 4.87
C ASP A 220 14.16 23.63 5.71
N THR A 221 14.88 22.72 6.37
CA THR A 221 16.00 23.04 7.26
C THR A 221 17.36 22.92 6.58
N ASP A 222 18.07 24.05 6.48
CA ASP A 222 19.49 24.15 6.11
C ASP A 222 20.36 23.44 7.16
N GLY A 223 20.85 22.22 6.87
CA GLY A 223 22.09 21.73 7.50
C GLY A 223 22.16 20.26 7.96
N THR A 224 21.04 19.56 8.12
CA THR A 224 21.01 18.12 8.46
C THR A 224 19.91 17.44 7.66
N THR A 225 20.15 17.19 6.37
CA THR A 225 19.13 16.57 5.52
C THR A 225 18.93 15.11 5.94
N ALA A 226 17.79 14.85 6.59
CA ALA A 226 17.27 13.51 6.77
C ALA A 226 17.22 12.84 5.39
N ALA A 227 17.96 11.75 5.22
CA ALA A 227 18.17 11.12 3.92
C ALA A 227 18.17 9.61 4.07
N TRP A 228 17.68 8.94 3.03
CA TRP A 228 17.97 7.52 2.87
C TRP A 228 19.44 7.36 2.46
N GLN A 229 20.11 6.34 2.98
CA GLN A 229 21.45 5.95 2.55
C GLN A 229 21.47 4.46 2.23
N PHE A 230 22.19 4.10 1.17
CA PHE A 230 22.26 2.74 0.67
C PHE A 230 23.71 2.32 0.45
N THR A 231 24.07 1.14 0.95
CA THR A 231 25.33 0.47 0.63
C THR A 231 25.06 -0.91 0.06
N TYR A 232 25.99 -1.41 -0.75
CA TYR A 232 25.77 -2.59 -1.55
C TYR A 232 26.88 -3.62 -1.37
N GLU A 233 26.50 -4.88 -1.53
CA GLU A 233 27.41 -6.01 -1.69
C GLU A 233 27.35 -6.51 -3.14
N PRO A 234 28.43 -6.36 -3.94
CA PRO A 234 28.49 -6.92 -5.27
C PRO A 234 28.85 -8.40 -5.23
N PHE A 235 28.16 -9.21 -6.05
CA PHE A 235 28.40 -10.65 -6.16
C PHE A 235 29.16 -11.01 -7.45
N SER A 236 29.88 -12.13 -7.42
CA SER A 236 30.72 -12.59 -8.56
C SER A 236 29.93 -12.94 -9.82
N ASN A 237 28.64 -13.25 -9.69
CA ASN A 237 27.71 -13.52 -10.79
C ASN A 237 27.04 -12.24 -11.36
N GLY A 238 27.44 -11.05 -10.90
CA GLY A 238 26.96 -9.77 -11.41
C GLY A 238 25.70 -9.23 -10.74
N PHE A 239 25.10 -9.96 -9.80
CA PHE A 239 24.04 -9.42 -8.95
C PHE A 239 24.60 -8.42 -7.94
N LEU A 240 23.71 -7.55 -7.46
CA LEU A 240 24.03 -6.53 -6.47
C LEU A 240 23.01 -6.64 -5.34
N GLY A 241 23.45 -6.90 -4.11
CA GLY A 241 22.59 -6.91 -2.93
C GLY A 241 22.66 -5.58 -2.19
N LEU A 242 21.57 -5.12 -1.58
CA LEU A 242 21.62 -4.06 -0.58
C LEU A 242 22.18 -4.64 0.72
N HIS A 243 23.33 -4.15 1.17
CA HIS A 243 23.99 -4.58 2.40
C HIS A 243 23.49 -3.80 3.62
N GLN A 244 23.30 -2.48 3.47
CA GLN A 244 22.76 -1.63 4.51
C GLN A 244 21.82 -0.60 3.92
N VAL A 245 20.67 -0.41 4.55
CA VAL A 245 19.74 0.70 4.33
C VAL A 245 19.68 1.52 5.62
N THR A 246 19.98 2.81 5.53
CA THR A 246 19.75 3.76 6.61
C THR A 246 18.55 4.62 6.24
N SER A 247 17.51 4.65 7.07
CA SER A 247 16.33 5.50 6.84
C SER A 247 16.63 6.96 7.24
N PRO A 248 15.76 7.91 6.85
CA PRO A 248 15.82 9.29 7.33
C PRO A 248 15.68 9.43 8.86
N THR A 249 15.10 8.43 9.53
CA THR A 249 15.02 8.36 11.00
C THR A 249 16.31 7.82 11.63
N GLY A 250 17.31 7.42 10.85
CA GLY A 250 18.53 6.79 11.36
C GLY A 250 18.38 5.29 11.68
N LEU A 251 17.23 4.67 11.37
CA LEU A 251 17.08 3.22 11.42
C LEU A 251 18.12 2.57 10.52
N ILE A 252 18.87 1.61 11.03
CA ILE A 252 19.81 0.82 10.23
C ILE A 252 19.24 -0.57 10.02
N GLU A 253 19.03 -0.92 8.76
CA GLU A 253 18.68 -2.27 8.30
C GLU A 253 19.92 -2.88 7.63
N GLN A 254 20.48 -3.92 8.23
CA GLN A 254 21.66 -4.62 7.72
C GLN A 254 21.27 -6.01 7.20
N VAL A 255 21.77 -6.36 6.02
CA VAL A 255 21.44 -7.59 5.30
C VAL A 255 22.72 -8.33 4.97
N GLU A 256 22.78 -9.60 5.36
CA GLU A 256 23.87 -10.52 5.03
C GLU A 256 23.37 -11.61 4.08
N TYR A 257 24.15 -11.89 3.04
CA TYR A 257 23.78 -12.82 1.99
C TYR A 257 24.66 -14.07 1.99
N GLN A 258 24.12 -15.16 1.46
CA GLN A 258 24.90 -16.25 0.91
C GLN A 258 25.00 -16.04 -0.61
N PRO A 259 26.16 -15.61 -1.16
CA PRO A 259 26.29 -15.30 -2.59
C PRO A 259 25.99 -16.50 -3.51
N GLU A 260 26.47 -17.68 -3.13
CA GLU A 260 26.13 -18.96 -3.78
C GLU A 260 24.93 -19.59 -3.07
N GLY A 261 23.79 -18.91 -3.16
CA GLY A 261 22.56 -19.25 -2.46
C GLY A 261 21.70 -20.31 -3.16
N HIS A 262 20.54 -19.91 -3.67
CA HIS A 262 19.60 -20.82 -4.31
C HIS A 262 20.22 -21.34 -5.61
N ARG A 263 20.29 -22.66 -5.74
CA ARG A 263 20.70 -23.30 -6.99
C ARG A 263 19.56 -23.26 -8.00
N LEU A 264 19.91 -23.13 -9.27
CA LEU A 264 18.97 -23.20 -10.37
C LEU A 264 19.03 -24.58 -11.04
N PRO A 265 17.94 -25.03 -11.69
CA PRO A 265 17.95 -26.20 -12.55
C PRO A 265 19.04 -26.18 -13.63
N LYS A 266 19.43 -27.35 -14.12
CA LYS A 266 20.42 -27.48 -15.19
C LYS A 266 19.99 -26.72 -16.44
N GLY A 267 20.91 -25.99 -17.07
CA GLY A 267 20.63 -25.19 -18.27
C GLY A 267 20.15 -23.76 -17.97
N ALA A 268 20.02 -23.39 -16.69
CA ALA A 268 19.71 -22.04 -16.27
C ALA A 268 20.83 -21.03 -16.61
N PRO A 269 20.50 -19.73 -16.73
CA PRO A 269 21.48 -18.68 -17.01
C PRO A 269 22.53 -18.50 -15.90
N TYR A 270 22.23 -18.94 -14.68
CA TYR A 270 23.15 -18.93 -13.54
C TYR A 270 23.14 -20.29 -12.85
N ALA A 271 24.25 -20.65 -12.21
CA ALA A 271 24.30 -21.81 -11.34
C ALA A 271 23.57 -21.57 -10.01
N THR A 272 23.74 -20.36 -9.45
CA THR A 272 23.11 -19.92 -8.20
C THR A 272 22.71 -18.44 -8.28
N ILE A 273 21.71 -18.08 -7.48
CA ILE A 273 21.40 -16.68 -7.12
C ILE A 273 21.63 -16.49 -5.61
N PRO A 274 22.00 -15.28 -5.15
CA PRO A 274 22.18 -15.00 -3.73
C PRO A 274 20.84 -15.11 -2.98
N TYR A 275 20.88 -15.41 -1.69
CA TYR A 275 19.74 -15.21 -0.78
C TYR A 275 20.21 -14.62 0.55
N VAL A 276 19.31 -13.98 1.28
CA VAL A 276 19.56 -13.45 2.62
C VAL A 276 19.64 -14.59 3.63
N ILE A 277 20.63 -14.53 4.52
CA ILE A 277 20.80 -15.44 5.67
C ILE A 277 20.58 -14.74 7.01
N SER A 278 20.79 -13.43 7.08
CA SER A 278 20.57 -12.62 8.27
C SER A 278 20.04 -11.24 7.89
N TYR A 279 19.03 -10.79 8.62
CA TYR A 279 18.45 -9.47 8.52
C TYR A 279 18.39 -8.86 9.92
N VAL A 280 19.11 -7.76 10.12
CA VAL A 280 19.22 -7.09 11.42
C VAL A 280 18.64 -5.69 11.30
N VAL A 281 17.66 -5.40 12.13
CA VAL A 281 17.08 -4.06 12.27
C VAL A 281 17.60 -3.46 13.56
N ARG A 282 18.29 -2.33 13.48
CA ARG A 282 18.86 -1.61 14.63
C ARG A 282 18.07 -0.34 14.90
N PRO A 283 17.14 -0.34 15.87
CA PRO A 283 16.29 0.81 16.13
C PRO A 283 17.02 1.96 16.83
N GLY A 284 18.16 1.68 17.50
CA GLY A 284 18.89 2.67 18.30
C GLY A 284 18.13 3.08 19.58
N ARG A 285 18.47 4.24 20.19
CA ARG A 285 17.90 4.69 21.49
C ARG A 285 17.87 3.60 22.58
N GLN A 286 18.97 2.85 22.68
CA GLN A 286 19.15 1.74 23.63
C GLN A 286 18.13 0.60 23.47
N GLN A 287 17.35 0.58 22.39
CA GLN A 287 16.47 -0.55 22.08
C GLN A 287 17.30 -1.68 21.47
N PRO A 288 16.97 -2.95 21.80
CA PRO A 288 17.69 -4.10 21.27
C PRO A 288 17.51 -4.24 19.76
N ASP A 289 18.52 -4.79 19.10
CA ASP A 289 18.45 -5.20 17.69
C ASP A 289 17.39 -6.29 17.50
N ILE A 290 16.63 -6.20 16.41
CA ILE A 290 15.72 -7.28 15.97
C ILE A 290 16.47 -8.08 14.90
N VAL A 291 16.76 -9.34 15.20
CA VAL A 291 17.58 -10.22 14.34
C VAL A 291 16.72 -11.35 13.80
N ASN A 292 16.59 -11.42 12.48
CA ASN A 292 15.93 -12.51 11.78
C ASN A 292 16.96 -13.32 10.98
N LYS A 293 16.99 -14.64 11.19
CA LYS A 293 17.84 -15.58 10.46
C LYS A 293 17.01 -16.40 9.49
N TYR A 294 17.52 -16.59 8.29
CA TYR A 294 16.82 -17.28 7.22
C TYR A 294 17.56 -18.55 6.83
N SER A 295 16.80 -19.61 6.60
CA SER A 295 17.31 -20.85 6.02
C SER A 295 16.30 -21.43 5.05
N TYR A 296 16.80 -22.15 4.04
CA TYR A 296 16.00 -22.65 2.94
C TYR A 296 16.33 -24.12 2.69
N SER A 297 15.35 -24.89 2.23
CA SER A 297 15.59 -26.26 1.78
C SER A 297 16.45 -26.30 0.51
N ALA A 298 17.02 -27.47 0.20
CA ALA A 298 17.76 -27.66 -1.05
C ALA A 298 16.86 -27.47 -2.28
N ARG A 299 15.68 -28.13 -2.28
CA ARG A 299 14.57 -27.78 -3.17
C ARG A 299 14.15 -26.34 -2.90
N ASN A 300 13.86 -25.59 -3.94
CA ASN A 300 13.55 -24.16 -3.83
C ASN A 300 12.51 -23.72 -4.87
N PHE A 301 12.16 -22.44 -4.83
CA PHE A 301 11.17 -21.83 -5.72
C PHE A 301 11.54 -21.89 -7.21
N LEU A 302 12.82 -22.10 -7.57
CA LEU A 302 13.28 -22.18 -8.96
C LEU A 302 13.15 -23.61 -9.54
N GLY A 303 12.72 -24.60 -8.75
CA GLY A 303 12.54 -25.98 -9.18
C GLY A 303 13.81 -26.84 -9.14
N TYR A 304 14.86 -26.40 -8.45
CA TYR A 304 16.09 -27.18 -8.30
C TYR A 304 15.84 -28.52 -7.60
N ASP A 305 16.53 -29.57 -8.04
CA ASP A 305 16.29 -30.95 -7.58
C ASP A 305 14.88 -31.49 -7.92
N GLY A 306 14.19 -30.86 -8.88
CA GLY A 306 12.87 -31.23 -9.37
C GLY A 306 12.87 -32.10 -10.63
N THR A 307 14.02 -32.68 -11.01
CA THR A 307 14.23 -33.56 -12.20
C THR A 307 14.02 -32.93 -13.59
N ARG A 308 13.64 -31.65 -13.67
CA ARG A 308 13.49 -30.90 -14.94
C ARG A 308 14.68 -29.97 -15.18
N ASP A 309 15.04 -29.81 -16.45
CA ASP A 309 15.98 -28.77 -16.89
C ASP A 309 15.26 -27.40 -16.93
N TRP A 310 16.04 -26.32 -16.86
CA TRP A 310 15.54 -24.95 -16.89
C TRP A 310 14.74 -24.64 -18.16
N SER A 311 13.56 -24.04 -18.00
CA SER A 311 12.73 -23.54 -19.08
C SER A 311 12.93 -22.05 -19.30
N GLN A 312 13.06 -21.62 -20.56
CA GLN A 312 13.00 -20.20 -20.93
C GLN A 312 11.56 -19.75 -21.25
N ASP A 313 10.64 -20.70 -21.44
CA ASP A 313 9.28 -20.48 -21.94
C ASP A 313 8.21 -20.44 -20.84
N GLY A 314 8.60 -20.39 -19.56
CA GLY A 314 7.68 -20.30 -18.42
C GLY A 314 8.38 -20.62 -17.10
N ASP A 315 7.62 -20.69 -16.01
CA ASP A 315 8.18 -21.09 -14.71
C ASP A 315 8.58 -22.58 -14.72
N THR A 316 9.85 -22.85 -14.41
CA THR A 316 10.36 -24.24 -14.38
C THR A 316 9.72 -25.07 -13.27
N LEU A 317 9.32 -24.45 -12.15
CA LEU A 317 8.65 -25.10 -11.03
C LEU A 317 7.28 -25.67 -11.45
N TYR A 318 6.61 -25.10 -12.45
CA TYR A 318 5.35 -25.67 -12.93
C TYR A 318 5.52 -27.04 -13.60
N LEU A 319 6.74 -27.37 -14.04
CA LEU A 319 7.05 -28.61 -14.77
C LEU A 319 7.52 -29.76 -13.88
N VAL A 320 7.85 -29.49 -12.61
CA VAL A 320 8.34 -30.51 -11.67
C VAL A 320 7.19 -31.42 -11.18
N PRO A 321 7.48 -32.61 -10.62
CA PRO A 321 6.46 -33.54 -10.12
C PRO A 321 5.54 -32.94 -9.05
N ALA A 322 4.35 -33.53 -8.88
CA ALA A 322 3.29 -33.02 -7.99
C ALA A 322 3.70 -32.97 -6.51
N GLU A 323 4.55 -33.91 -6.09
CA GLU A 323 5.12 -34.06 -4.75
C GLU A 323 6.28 -33.09 -4.46
N TYR A 324 6.63 -32.22 -5.40
CA TYR A 324 7.66 -31.23 -5.16
C TYR A 324 7.15 -30.17 -4.19
N GLU A 325 7.81 -30.14 -3.03
CA GLU A 325 7.65 -29.13 -1.99
C GLU A 325 9.01 -28.54 -1.62
N TYR A 326 8.98 -27.31 -1.15
CA TYR A 326 10.14 -26.62 -0.59
C TYR A 326 9.73 -25.78 0.61
N THR A 327 10.71 -25.43 1.44
CA THR A 327 10.49 -24.71 2.70
C THR A 327 11.45 -23.54 2.85
N ALA A 328 10.98 -22.52 3.57
CA ALA A 328 11.81 -21.47 4.12
C ALA A 328 11.54 -21.36 5.63
N THR A 329 12.56 -21.09 6.42
CA THR A 329 12.44 -20.91 7.86
C THR A 329 13.03 -19.57 8.26
N VAL A 330 12.25 -18.79 9.00
CA VAL A 330 12.63 -17.52 9.61
C VAL A 330 12.70 -17.73 11.12
N GLN A 331 13.86 -17.44 11.71
CA GLN A 331 14.06 -17.50 13.15
C GLN A 331 14.34 -16.10 13.68
N THR A 332 13.45 -15.58 14.51
CA THR A 332 13.65 -14.31 15.23
C THR A 332 14.41 -14.58 16.52
N ASP A 333 15.47 -13.81 16.78
CA ASP A 333 16.26 -13.97 17.99
C ASP A 333 15.43 -13.67 19.24
N GLY A 334 15.51 -14.55 20.25
CA GLY A 334 14.65 -14.50 21.43
C GLY A 334 13.15 -14.65 21.17
N GLY A 335 12.72 -15.02 19.95
CA GLY A 335 11.33 -15.13 19.55
C GLY A 335 10.97 -16.42 18.82
N ALA A 336 9.97 -16.34 17.95
CA ALA A 336 9.43 -17.50 17.25
C ALA A 336 10.31 -18.01 16.10
N THR A 337 10.23 -19.31 15.83
CA THR A 337 10.65 -19.92 14.57
C THR A 337 9.43 -20.14 13.69
N THR A 338 9.44 -19.58 12.48
CA THR A 338 8.36 -19.72 11.51
C THR A 338 8.84 -20.47 10.28
N THR A 339 8.23 -21.62 9.99
CA THR A 339 8.51 -22.42 8.79
C THR A 339 7.34 -22.31 7.80
N TYR A 340 7.66 -21.94 6.57
CA TYR A 340 6.74 -21.87 5.44
C TYR A 340 6.93 -23.08 4.56
N HIS A 341 5.84 -23.71 4.15
CA HIS A 341 5.80 -24.81 3.18
C HIS A 341 5.13 -24.33 1.91
N TYR A 342 5.75 -24.64 0.77
CA TYR A 342 5.26 -24.25 -0.55
C TYR A 342 5.20 -25.47 -1.47
N ASN A 343 4.18 -25.50 -2.33
CA ASN A 343 4.08 -26.50 -3.39
C ASN A 343 4.71 -26.02 -4.71
N LYS A 344 4.65 -26.87 -5.74
CA LYS A 344 5.14 -26.58 -7.10
C LYS A 344 4.46 -25.41 -7.84
N PHE A 345 3.40 -24.81 -7.27
CA PHE A 345 2.77 -23.61 -7.80
C PHE A 345 3.10 -22.34 -6.99
N HIS A 346 4.12 -22.41 -6.12
CA HIS A 346 4.53 -21.38 -5.17
C HIS A 346 3.49 -21.05 -4.07
N LEU A 347 2.37 -21.79 -4.02
CA LEU A 347 1.31 -21.58 -3.06
C LEU A 347 1.77 -22.06 -1.69
N THR A 348 1.54 -21.23 -0.67
CA THR A 348 1.88 -21.54 0.72
C THR A 348 0.87 -22.53 1.28
N THR A 349 1.26 -23.80 1.43
CA THR A 349 0.35 -24.86 1.92
C THR A 349 0.28 -24.91 3.43
N GLN A 350 1.35 -24.51 4.11
CA GLN A 350 1.42 -24.48 5.58
C GLN A 350 2.36 -23.39 6.09
N ILE A 351 1.99 -22.75 7.20
CA ILE A 351 2.84 -21.87 8.00
C ILE A 351 2.83 -22.42 9.43
N VAL A 352 4.00 -22.76 9.95
CA VAL A 352 4.17 -23.26 11.33
C VAL A 352 4.98 -22.25 12.11
N ARG A 353 4.34 -21.51 13.02
CA ARG A 353 5.01 -20.61 13.97
C ARG A 353 5.11 -21.29 15.32
N GLN A 354 6.34 -21.55 15.77
CA GLN A 354 6.66 -22.14 17.06
C GLN A 354 7.32 -21.11 17.96
N GLN A 355 6.79 -20.90 19.16
CA GLN A 355 7.39 -20.09 20.21
C GLN A 355 7.30 -20.86 21.52
N ASN A 356 8.45 -21.16 22.12
CA ASN A 356 8.54 -22.02 23.29
C ASN A 356 7.72 -23.32 23.13
N THR A 357 6.67 -23.48 23.93
CA THR A 357 5.80 -24.67 23.94
C THR A 357 4.55 -24.52 23.09
N LYS A 358 4.28 -23.33 22.54
CA LYS A 358 3.09 -23.07 21.73
C LYS A 358 3.42 -23.13 20.25
N THR A 359 2.45 -23.63 19.51
CA THR A 359 2.50 -23.74 18.06
C THR A 359 1.23 -23.15 17.48
N VAL A 360 1.38 -22.27 16.50
CA VAL A 360 0.30 -21.84 15.61
C VAL A 360 0.59 -22.41 14.23
N THR A 361 -0.30 -23.27 13.74
CA THR A 361 -0.21 -23.88 12.42
C THR A 361 -1.36 -23.39 11.56
N GLN A 362 -1.04 -22.65 10.51
CA GLN A 362 -1.99 -22.29 9.46
C GLN A 362 -1.80 -23.25 8.28
N THR A 363 -2.85 -23.99 7.93
CA THR A 363 -2.89 -24.86 6.75
C THR A 363 -3.85 -24.27 5.73
N ILE A 364 -3.39 -24.14 4.48
CA ILE A 364 -4.15 -23.52 3.40
C ILE A 364 -4.39 -24.55 2.31
N THR A 365 -5.65 -24.80 2.01
CA THR A 365 -6.07 -25.66 0.89
C THR A 365 -6.54 -24.77 -0.26
N TYR A 366 -6.02 -25.03 -1.46
CA TYR A 366 -6.32 -24.27 -2.67
C TYR A 366 -7.15 -25.07 -3.68
N TYR A 367 -7.60 -24.41 -4.74
CA TYR A 367 -8.23 -25.05 -5.90
C TYR A 367 -7.22 -25.71 -6.86
N ALA A 368 -5.91 -25.52 -6.62
CA ALA A 368 -4.85 -26.09 -7.44
C ALA A 368 -4.89 -27.63 -7.48
N ALA A 369 -4.85 -28.19 -8.69
CA ALA A 369 -4.76 -29.62 -8.93
C ALA A 369 -3.30 -30.02 -9.23
N LEU A 370 -2.58 -30.55 -8.24
CA LEU A 370 -1.12 -30.77 -8.33
C LEU A 370 -0.67 -31.73 -9.45
N ASN A 371 -1.53 -32.67 -9.86
CA ASN A 371 -1.26 -33.63 -10.94
C ASN A 371 -1.70 -33.13 -12.33
N THR A 372 -2.19 -31.90 -12.41
CA THR A 372 -2.69 -31.29 -13.65
C THR A 372 -1.68 -30.29 -14.16
N GLU A 373 -1.46 -30.27 -15.47
CA GLU A 373 -0.60 -29.25 -16.11
C GLU A 373 -1.09 -27.83 -15.81
N PHE A 374 -0.17 -26.87 -15.79
CA PHE A 374 -0.50 -25.49 -15.44
C PHE A 374 -1.63 -24.92 -16.33
N ASP A 375 -1.58 -25.17 -17.64
CA ASP A 375 -2.57 -24.69 -18.61
C ASP A 375 -3.99 -25.18 -18.34
N LEU A 376 -4.13 -26.31 -17.64
CA LEU A 376 -5.41 -26.92 -17.30
C LEU A 376 -5.86 -26.62 -15.85
N GLN A 377 -5.13 -25.80 -15.10
CA GLN A 377 -5.57 -25.33 -13.78
C GLN A 377 -6.84 -24.48 -13.88
N PRO A 378 -7.76 -24.59 -12.91
CA PRO A 378 -8.96 -23.75 -12.88
C PRO A 378 -8.60 -22.26 -12.66
N PRO A 379 -9.44 -21.30 -13.09
CA PRO A 379 -9.15 -19.87 -12.94
C PRO A 379 -8.81 -19.44 -11.51
N GLN A 380 -9.49 -20.01 -10.52
CA GLN A 380 -9.35 -19.74 -9.09
C GLN A 380 -8.23 -20.54 -8.40
N TYR A 381 -7.33 -21.21 -9.13
CA TYR A 381 -6.37 -22.16 -8.54
C TYR A 381 -5.48 -21.59 -7.42
N GLN A 382 -5.15 -20.29 -7.46
CA GLN A 382 -4.34 -19.60 -6.44
C GLN A 382 -5.16 -19.14 -5.23
N LEU A 383 -6.49 -19.19 -5.29
CA LEU A 383 -7.35 -18.68 -4.23
C LEU A 383 -7.54 -19.73 -3.13
N PRO A 384 -7.48 -19.32 -1.85
CA PRO A 384 -7.60 -20.25 -0.72
C PRO A 384 -9.05 -20.73 -0.60
N LYS A 385 -9.27 -22.02 -0.85
CA LYS A 385 -10.57 -22.69 -0.63
C LYS A 385 -10.88 -22.84 0.86
N SER A 386 -9.86 -23.13 1.66
CA SER A 386 -9.98 -23.22 3.12
C SER A 386 -8.69 -22.83 3.80
N VAL A 387 -8.82 -22.10 4.91
CA VAL A 387 -7.74 -21.74 5.82
C VAL A 387 -8.08 -22.33 7.19
N VAL A 388 -7.21 -23.19 7.69
CA VAL A 388 -7.36 -23.85 8.99
C VAL A 388 -6.23 -23.37 9.89
N ILE A 389 -6.56 -22.68 10.99
CA ILE A 389 -5.58 -22.22 11.97
C ILE A 389 -5.73 -23.09 13.22
N THR A 390 -4.67 -23.80 13.58
CA THR A 390 -4.60 -24.63 14.79
C THR A 390 -3.66 -23.99 15.79
N TYR A 391 -4.16 -23.70 16.98
CA TYR A 391 -3.38 -23.28 18.13
C TYR A 391 -3.17 -24.50 19.02
N ALA A 392 -1.94 -24.83 19.35
CA ALA A 392 -1.59 -25.97 20.18
C ALA A 392 -0.58 -25.58 21.26
N ASP A 393 -0.69 -26.23 22.41
CA ASP A 393 0.27 -26.15 23.51
C ASP A 393 0.85 -27.55 23.76
N GLN A 394 2.15 -27.69 23.52
CA GLN A 394 2.86 -28.95 23.69
C GLN A 394 2.97 -29.39 25.16
N THR A 395 2.83 -28.46 26.11
CA THR A 395 2.88 -28.76 27.55
C THR A 395 1.58 -29.37 28.04
N SER A 396 0.45 -28.73 27.72
CA SER A 396 -0.88 -29.18 28.15
C SER A 396 -1.53 -30.18 27.19
N ALA A 397 -0.98 -30.34 25.99
CA ALA A 397 -1.58 -31.03 24.85
C ALA A 397 -2.96 -30.47 24.44
N ALA A 398 -3.31 -29.26 24.91
CA ALA A 398 -4.52 -28.58 24.49
C ALA A 398 -4.36 -28.06 23.06
N SER A 399 -5.43 -28.18 22.27
CA SER A 399 -5.48 -27.63 20.92
C SER A 399 -6.86 -27.09 20.60
N ARG A 400 -6.91 -26.00 19.82
CA ARG A 400 -8.14 -25.48 19.21
C ARG A 400 -7.89 -25.16 17.75
N THR A 401 -8.93 -25.29 16.94
CA THR A 401 -8.85 -25.05 15.50
C THR A 401 -9.95 -24.07 15.09
N GLU A 402 -9.56 -23.11 14.27
CA GLU A 402 -10.45 -22.16 13.60
C GLU A 402 -10.40 -22.44 12.10
N THR A 403 -11.54 -22.46 11.43
CA THR A 403 -11.61 -22.75 10.00
C THR A 403 -12.43 -21.69 9.30
N THR A 404 -11.85 -21.13 8.24
CA THR A 404 -12.54 -20.31 7.26
C THR A 404 -12.60 -21.08 5.95
N THR A 405 -13.76 -21.09 5.29
CA THR A 405 -13.93 -21.65 3.95
C THR A 405 -14.47 -20.60 3.02
N THR A 406 -13.92 -20.51 1.81
CA THR A 406 -14.35 -19.55 0.80
C THR A 406 -14.52 -20.24 -0.55
N GLU A 407 -15.65 -19.98 -1.19
CA GLU A 407 -15.92 -20.40 -2.56
C GLU A 407 -15.79 -19.22 -3.52
N PHE A 408 -15.18 -19.46 -4.67
CA PHE A 408 -14.96 -18.45 -5.70
C PHE A 408 -15.54 -18.87 -7.04
N ASP A 409 -16.06 -17.90 -7.79
CA ASP A 409 -16.38 -18.08 -9.22
C ASP A 409 -15.11 -18.08 -10.10
N ASP A 410 -15.29 -18.34 -11.40
CA ASP A 410 -14.20 -18.37 -12.39
C ASP A 410 -13.53 -16.99 -12.62
N TRP A 411 -14.06 -15.91 -12.03
CA TRP A 411 -13.50 -14.57 -12.07
C TRP A 411 -12.77 -14.18 -10.77
N GLY A 412 -12.67 -15.12 -9.84
CA GLY A 412 -12.07 -14.92 -8.52
C GLY A 412 -12.92 -14.08 -7.58
N ASN A 413 -14.22 -13.92 -7.85
CA ASN A 413 -15.12 -13.26 -6.92
C ASN A 413 -15.56 -14.24 -5.82
N PRO A 414 -15.53 -13.85 -4.53
CA PRO A 414 -16.03 -14.70 -3.46
C PRO A 414 -17.55 -14.83 -3.55
N ILE A 415 -18.07 -16.05 -3.75
CA ILE A 415 -19.51 -16.35 -3.82
C ILE A 415 -20.06 -16.92 -2.52
N GLN A 416 -19.21 -17.52 -1.68
CA GLN A 416 -19.57 -17.95 -0.34
C GLN A 416 -18.36 -17.83 0.58
N GLU A 417 -18.58 -17.44 1.82
CA GLU A 417 -17.59 -17.42 2.90
C GLU A 417 -18.24 -17.90 4.18
N THR A 418 -17.59 -18.80 4.91
CA THR A 418 -18.01 -19.23 6.25
C THR A 418 -16.86 -19.00 7.22
N LYS A 419 -17.13 -18.23 8.27
CA LYS A 419 -16.16 -17.85 9.30
C LYS A 419 -16.06 -18.89 10.42
N PRO A 420 -15.01 -18.85 11.27
CA PRO A 420 -14.85 -19.81 12.37
C PRO A 420 -15.99 -19.82 13.39
N ASP A 421 -16.72 -18.72 13.53
CA ASP A 421 -17.90 -18.60 14.40
C ASP A 421 -19.18 -19.20 13.79
N GLY A 422 -19.14 -19.64 12.53
CA GLY A 422 -20.29 -20.17 11.79
C GLY A 422 -21.09 -19.12 11.02
N LEU A 423 -20.72 -17.85 11.06
CA LEU A 423 -21.35 -16.81 10.23
C LEU A 423 -21.04 -17.10 8.76
N SER A 424 -22.08 -17.07 7.92
CA SER A 424 -21.97 -17.33 6.48
C SER A 424 -22.37 -16.11 5.67
N VAL A 425 -21.58 -15.78 4.66
CA VAL A 425 -21.88 -14.73 3.68
C VAL A 425 -21.96 -15.34 2.29
N THR A 426 -23.08 -15.17 1.60
CA THR A 426 -23.24 -15.60 0.20
C THR A 426 -23.43 -14.41 -0.71
N ARG A 427 -22.80 -14.43 -1.89
CA ARG A 427 -22.79 -13.32 -2.85
C ARG A 427 -23.16 -13.80 -4.24
N THR A 428 -23.91 -12.97 -4.95
CA THR A 428 -24.14 -13.17 -6.39
C THR A 428 -23.67 -11.94 -7.14
N TYR A 429 -23.21 -12.13 -8.37
CA TYR A 429 -22.69 -11.06 -9.22
C TYR A 429 -23.50 -10.98 -10.52
N TYR A 430 -23.64 -9.79 -11.07
CA TYR A 430 -24.22 -9.62 -12.41
C TYR A 430 -23.28 -10.22 -13.47
N PRO A 431 -23.83 -10.83 -14.54
CA PRO A 431 -23.01 -11.33 -15.63
C PRO A 431 -22.33 -10.16 -16.38
N PRO A 432 -21.21 -10.41 -17.10
CA PRO A 432 -20.50 -9.37 -17.84
C PRO A 432 -21.36 -8.58 -18.83
N GLY A 433 -22.38 -9.22 -19.42
CA GLY A 433 -23.32 -8.59 -20.35
C GLY A 433 -24.42 -7.73 -19.70
N GLY A 434 -24.42 -7.59 -18.37
CA GLY A 434 -25.45 -6.87 -17.64
C GLY A 434 -26.77 -7.65 -17.50
N GLN A 435 -27.76 -7.01 -16.89
CA GLN A 435 -29.10 -7.54 -16.67
C GLN A 435 -30.15 -6.41 -16.70
N GLY A 436 -30.70 -6.12 -17.88
CA GLY A 436 -31.79 -5.16 -18.06
C GLY A 436 -31.50 -3.79 -17.42
N ASP A 437 -32.48 -3.23 -16.72
CA ASP A 437 -32.36 -1.93 -16.03
C ASP A 437 -31.65 -2.01 -14.66
N ASP A 438 -31.32 -3.22 -14.19
CA ASP A 438 -30.68 -3.45 -12.89
C ASP A 438 -29.17 -3.30 -12.94
N CYS A 439 -28.55 -3.65 -14.07
CA CYS A 439 -27.11 -3.51 -14.27
C CYS A 439 -26.79 -3.42 -15.77
N PRO A 440 -26.09 -2.36 -16.23
CA PRO A 440 -25.53 -2.31 -17.57
C PRO A 440 -24.47 -3.41 -17.80
N ALA A 441 -24.06 -3.59 -19.06
CA ALA A 441 -22.91 -4.41 -19.39
C ALA A 441 -21.62 -3.78 -18.84
N ASP A 442 -20.65 -4.61 -18.45
CA ASP A 442 -19.34 -4.13 -18.05
C ASP A 442 -18.56 -3.63 -19.30
N PRO A 443 -18.01 -2.41 -19.29
CA PRO A 443 -17.34 -1.83 -20.46
C PRO A 443 -16.12 -2.62 -20.95
N HIS A 444 -15.52 -3.43 -20.09
CA HIS A 444 -14.36 -4.26 -20.41
C HIS A 444 -14.67 -5.77 -20.37
N GLY A 445 -15.95 -6.15 -20.18
CA GLY A 445 -16.39 -7.54 -20.13
C GLY A 445 -16.00 -8.33 -18.88
N PHE A 446 -15.75 -7.67 -17.74
CA PHE A 446 -15.52 -8.33 -16.46
C PHE A 446 -16.82 -8.65 -15.70
N GLN A 447 -16.83 -9.76 -14.95
CA GLN A 447 -17.83 -10.00 -13.91
C GLN A 447 -17.32 -9.45 -12.58
N ARG A 448 -17.84 -8.29 -12.16
CA ARG A 448 -17.40 -7.59 -10.93
C ARG A 448 -18.50 -6.84 -10.17
N HIS A 449 -19.67 -6.64 -10.76
CA HIS A 449 -20.76 -5.90 -10.13
C HIS A 449 -21.54 -6.83 -9.20
N LEU A 450 -21.44 -6.57 -7.89
CA LEU A 450 -22.14 -7.34 -6.85
C LEU A 450 -23.65 -7.14 -7.01
N LYS A 451 -24.41 -8.22 -7.13
CA LYS A 451 -25.88 -8.19 -7.26
C LYS A 451 -26.55 -8.30 -5.90
N THR A 452 -26.15 -9.31 -5.12
CA THR A 452 -26.62 -9.49 -3.75
C THR A 452 -25.49 -9.90 -2.82
N GLU A 453 -25.57 -9.47 -1.56
CA GLU A 453 -24.81 -10.03 -0.45
C GLU A 453 -25.81 -10.46 0.64
N THR A 454 -25.68 -11.68 1.14
CA THR A 454 -26.59 -12.24 2.15
C THR A 454 -25.76 -12.72 3.34
N VAL A 455 -25.99 -12.12 4.49
CA VAL A 455 -25.32 -12.45 5.75
C VAL A 455 -26.27 -13.29 6.60
N THR A 456 -25.91 -14.56 6.77
CA THR A 456 -26.63 -15.53 7.59
C THR A 456 -25.89 -15.67 8.92
N PRO A 457 -26.51 -15.29 10.05
CA PRO A 457 -25.91 -15.45 11.37
C PRO A 457 -25.59 -16.92 11.70
N ALA A 458 -24.60 -17.13 12.54
CA ALA A 458 -24.32 -18.45 13.09
C ALA A 458 -25.52 -18.97 13.92
N ALA A 459 -25.68 -20.30 13.97
CA ALA A 459 -26.68 -20.91 14.82
C ALA A 459 -26.40 -20.57 16.31
N SER A 460 -27.40 -20.03 17.00
CA SER A 460 -27.31 -19.69 18.43
C SER A 460 -28.66 -19.80 19.11
N ASP A 461 -28.69 -19.69 20.44
CA ASP A 461 -29.94 -19.65 21.23
C ASP A 461 -30.77 -18.38 20.99
N PHE A 462 -30.18 -17.37 20.32
CA PHE A 462 -30.84 -16.12 19.99
C PHE A 462 -31.33 -16.12 18.54
N THR A 463 -32.54 -15.61 18.32
CA THR A 463 -33.06 -15.38 16.97
C THR A 463 -32.38 -14.17 16.35
N ALA A 464 -31.49 -14.41 15.39
CA ALA A 464 -30.85 -13.37 14.58
C ALA A 464 -31.32 -13.49 13.11
N PRO A 465 -31.88 -12.43 12.50
CA PRO A 465 -32.39 -12.49 11.14
C PRO A 465 -31.26 -12.51 10.08
N THR A 466 -31.48 -13.21 8.98
CA THR A 466 -30.63 -13.12 7.78
C THR A 466 -30.82 -11.76 7.12
N ARG A 467 -29.72 -11.04 6.88
CA ARG A 467 -29.72 -9.73 6.20
C ARG A 467 -29.35 -9.92 4.74
N VAL A 468 -30.08 -9.29 3.83
CA VAL A 468 -29.78 -9.25 2.40
C VAL A 468 -29.54 -7.81 1.98
N GLU A 469 -28.41 -7.55 1.33
CA GLU A 469 -28.17 -6.34 0.56
C GLU A 469 -28.30 -6.62 -0.93
N GLN A 470 -28.96 -5.73 -1.67
CA GLN A 470 -29.10 -5.79 -3.12
C GLN A 470 -28.60 -4.49 -3.74
N PHE A 471 -27.97 -4.60 -4.90
CA PHE A 471 -27.39 -3.47 -5.61
C PHE A 471 -27.91 -3.42 -7.04
N THR A 472 -28.19 -2.21 -7.51
CA THR A 472 -28.40 -1.92 -8.93
C THR A 472 -27.44 -0.85 -9.39
N TYR A 473 -27.20 -0.81 -10.70
CA TYR A 473 -26.19 0.02 -11.33
C TYR A 473 -26.78 0.84 -12.48
N LEU A 474 -26.09 1.90 -12.87
CA LEU A 474 -26.36 2.71 -14.05
C LEU A 474 -25.06 2.94 -14.82
N ALA A 475 -25.17 3.31 -16.08
CA ALA A 475 -24.04 3.70 -16.91
C ALA A 475 -24.07 5.22 -17.15
N LEU A 476 -22.91 5.86 -17.13
CA LEU A 476 -22.70 7.21 -17.64
C LEU A 476 -21.70 7.16 -18.79
N ALA A 477 -21.79 8.11 -19.73
CA ALA A 477 -20.78 8.26 -20.77
C ALA A 477 -19.44 8.66 -20.15
N THR A 478 -18.32 8.08 -20.57
CA THR A 478 -16.99 8.52 -20.11
C THR A 478 -16.66 9.94 -20.57
N ALA A 479 -15.66 10.55 -19.95
CA ALA A 479 -15.03 11.76 -20.48
C ALA A 479 -14.50 11.54 -21.92
N GLN A 480 -14.29 12.64 -22.65
CA GLN A 480 -13.78 12.61 -24.02
C GLN A 480 -12.47 11.82 -24.15
N GLU A 481 -12.27 11.17 -25.31
CA GLU A 481 -11.05 10.42 -25.66
C GLU A 481 -10.75 9.20 -24.78
N ALA A 482 -11.69 8.77 -23.94
CA ALA A 482 -11.57 7.54 -23.17
C ALA A 482 -11.58 6.29 -24.09
N PRO A 483 -10.95 5.18 -23.66
CA PRO A 483 -10.87 3.95 -24.45
C PRO A 483 -12.17 3.14 -24.52
N VAL A 484 -13.16 3.47 -23.67
CA VAL A 484 -14.52 2.92 -23.67
C VAL A 484 -15.51 4.08 -23.61
N ASN A 485 -16.76 3.86 -24.05
CA ASN A 485 -17.74 4.94 -24.15
C ASN A 485 -18.51 5.20 -22.86
N ASP A 486 -18.56 4.24 -21.95
CA ASP A 486 -19.33 4.30 -20.72
C ASP A 486 -18.60 3.66 -19.54
N PHE A 487 -19.10 3.97 -18.34
CA PHE A 487 -18.65 3.37 -17.10
C PHE A 487 -19.81 3.18 -16.13
N VAL A 488 -19.69 2.16 -15.28
CA VAL A 488 -20.79 1.65 -14.47
C VAL A 488 -20.64 2.11 -13.02
N LEU A 489 -21.70 2.71 -12.49
CA LEU A 489 -21.78 3.28 -11.15
C LEU A 489 -22.95 2.67 -10.37
N ILE A 490 -22.86 2.66 -9.03
CA ILE A 490 -23.95 2.17 -8.17
C ILE A 490 -25.13 3.13 -8.30
N LYS A 491 -26.29 2.64 -8.71
CA LYS A 491 -27.54 3.42 -8.76
C LYS A 491 -28.27 3.38 -7.43
N GLN A 492 -28.39 2.19 -6.85
CA GLN A 492 -29.14 1.97 -5.62
C GLN A 492 -28.57 0.80 -4.83
N ARG A 493 -28.63 0.92 -3.50
CA ARG A 493 -28.42 -0.17 -2.55
C ARG A 493 -29.64 -0.30 -1.66
N THR A 494 -30.18 -1.50 -1.50
CA THR A 494 -31.28 -1.80 -0.57
C THR A 494 -30.84 -2.85 0.44
N THR A 495 -31.25 -2.71 1.69
CA THR A 495 -31.06 -3.70 2.75
C THR A 495 -32.41 -4.20 3.21
N ALA A 496 -32.57 -5.51 3.36
CA ALA A 496 -33.79 -6.15 3.85
C ALA A 496 -33.46 -7.34 4.77
N VAL A 497 -34.49 -7.84 5.47
CA VAL A 497 -34.45 -9.16 6.11
C VAL A 497 -34.93 -10.20 5.10
N GLU A 498 -34.23 -11.32 4.98
CA GLU A 498 -34.62 -12.40 4.07
C GLU A 498 -36.05 -12.88 4.37
N GLY A 499 -36.88 -13.03 3.32
CA GLY A 499 -38.27 -13.44 3.44
C GLY A 499 -39.23 -12.38 4.00
N ALA A 500 -38.74 -11.23 4.46
CA ALA A 500 -39.57 -10.10 4.86
C ALA A 500 -39.97 -9.26 3.65
N ALA A 501 -41.22 -8.77 3.64
CA ALA A 501 -41.71 -7.86 2.60
C ALA A 501 -41.15 -6.42 2.75
N THR A 502 -40.55 -6.09 3.89
CA THR A 502 -40.16 -4.73 4.26
C THR A 502 -38.66 -4.51 4.06
N THR A 503 -38.31 -3.53 3.22
CA THR A 503 -36.95 -2.99 3.11
C THR A 503 -36.59 -2.23 4.38
N LEU A 504 -35.45 -2.55 4.98
CA LEU A 504 -34.92 -1.88 6.17
C LEU A 504 -34.37 -0.51 5.80
N SER A 505 -33.51 -0.43 4.78
CA SER A 505 -32.95 0.83 4.33
C SER A 505 -32.67 0.83 2.83
N THR A 506 -32.73 2.01 2.23
CA THR A 506 -32.36 2.24 0.83
C THR A 506 -31.44 3.44 0.74
N ALA A 507 -30.43 3.34 -0.12
CA ALA A 507 -29.57 4.44 -0.54
C ALA A 507 -29.62 4.55 -2.07
N GLN A 508 -29.95 5.73 -2.59
CA GLN A 508 -29.96 6.04 -4.02
C GLN A 508 -28.92 7.11 -4.34
N TYR A 509 -28.19 6.90 -5.43
CA TYR A 509 -27.11 7.76 -5.87
C TYR A 509 -27.49 8.47 -7.17
N THR A 510 -27.10 9.73 -7.26
CA THR A 510 -27.11 10.52 -8.49
C THR A 510 -25.74 11.15 -8.64
N TYR A 511 -25.28 11.24 -9.87
CA TYR A 511 -23.93 11.64 -10.21
C TYR A 511 -23.94 12.88 -11.12
N VAL A 512 -22.82 13.60 -11.15
CA VAL A 512 -22.59 14.67 -12.12
C VAL A 512 -22.41 14.05 -13.50
N ASP A 513 -23.38 14.26 -14.39
CA ASP A 513 -23.39 13.72 -15.76
C ASP A 513 -23.04 14.81 -16.78
N GLU A 514 -21.79 15.28 -16.71
CA GLU A 514 -21.27 16.32 -17.61
C GLU A 514 -19.89 15.92 -18.16
N PRO A 515 -19.79 15.06 -19.21
CA PRO A 515 -18.52 14.46 -19.66
C PRO A 515 -17.38 15.44 -19.94
N GLU A 516 -17.72 16.70 -20.26
CA GLU A 516 -16.78 17.78 -20.51
C GLU A 516 -16.16 18.38 -19.24
N THR A 517 -16.87 18.32 -18.11
CA THR A 517 -16.45 19.00 -16.86
C THR A 517 -15.64 18.08 -15.96
N ARG A 518 -14.72 18.70 -15.19
CA ARG A 518 -13.77 17.96 -14.33
C ARG A 518 -14.47 17.04 -13.33
N ASP A 519 -15.67 17.38 -12.88
CA ASP A 519 -16.41 16.66 -11.84
C ASP A 519 -17.30 15.54 -12.36
N HIS A 520 -17.26 15.25 -13.67
CA HIS A 520 -18.00 14.14 -14.26
C HIS A 520 -17.81 12.82 -13.50
N GLY A 521 -18.91 12.14 -13.20
CA GLY A 521 -18.93 10.89 -12.45
C GLY A 521 -18.83 11.03 -10.92
N ARG A 522 -18.63 12.23 -10.37
CA ARG A 522 -18.69 12.46 -8.91
C ARG A 522 -20.13 12.32 -8.40
N VAL A 523 -20.29 11.94 -7.14
CA VAL A 523 -21.61 11.85 -6.48
C VAL A 523 -22.21 13.26 -6.32
N GLN A 524 -23.28 13.57 -7.02
CA GLN A 524 -23.99 14.84 -6.88
C GLN A 524 -24.99 14.79 -5.71
N LYS A 525 -25.65 13.64 -5.53
CA LYS A 525 -26.72 13.47 -4.54
C LYS A 525 -26.79 12.05 -4.02
N LEU A 526 -26.97 11.90 -2.71
CA LEU A 526 -27.24 10.64 -2.01
C LEU A 526 -28.55 10.78 -1.22
N LYS A 527 -29.55 9.96 -1.54
CA LYS A 527 -30.81 9.90 -0.81
C LYS A 527 -30.88 8.61 -0.01
N THR A 528 -31.01 8.70 1.31
CA THR A 528 -31.06 7.54 2.21
C THR A 528 -32.31 7.57 3.07
N TRP A 529 -32.99 6.43 3.21
CA TRP A 529 -34.17 6.31 4.07
C TRP A 529 -34.30 4.92 4.69
N VAL A 530 -35.08 4.87 5.77
CA VAL A 530 -35.55 3.64 6.41
C VAL A 530 -37.03 3.46 6.06
N SER A 531 -37.42 2.25 5.63
CA SER A 531 -38.79 1.89 5.21
C SER A 531 -39.39 2.63 3.99
N THR A 532 -39.60 3.95 4.06
CA THR A 532 -40.30 4.73 3.02
C THR A 532 -39.48 5.91 2.51
N GLU A 533 -39.59 6.22 1.23
CA GLU A 533 -38.84 7.32 0.61
C GLU A 533 -39.27 8.71 1.14
N GLU A 534 -40.48 8.83 1.69
CA GLU A 534 -40.99 10.08 2.30
C GLU A 534 -40.16 10.52 3.52
N THR A 535 -39.49 9.59 4.20
CA THR A 535 -38.63 9.87 5.36
C THR A 535 -37.14 9.98 4.99
N ALA A 536 -36.86 10.33 3.73
CA ALA A 536 -35.48 10.35 3.26
C ALA A 536 -34.68 11.54 3.77
N THR A 537 -33.45 11.25 4.17
CA THR A 537 -32.38 12.23 4.29
C THR A 537 -31.69 12.36 2.93
N THR A 538 -31.52 13.58 2.48
CA THR A 538 -30.87 13.93 1.22
C THR A 538 -29.55 14.62 1.49
N GLN A 539 -28.47 14.11 0.93
CA GLN A 539 -27.17 14.75 0.89
C GLN A 539 -26.91 15.23 -0.53
N THR A 540 -26.59 16.50 -0.70
CA THR A 540 -26.19 17.09 -1.99
C THR A 540 -24.76 17.58 -1.88
N LEU A 541 -23.91 17.23 -2.84
CA LEU A 541 -22.53 17.68 -2.90
C LEU A 541 -22.36 18.68 -4.04
N ALA A 542 -21.69 19.78 -3.74
CA ALA A 542 -21.23 20.76 -4.71
C ALA A 542 -19.70 20.84 -4.69
N TYR A 543 -19.12 21.08 -5.86
CA TYR A 543 -17.67 21.05 -6.10
C TYR A 543 -17.22 22.39 -6.69
N ALA A 544 -16.11 22.92 -6.19
CA ALA A 544 -15.53 24.16 -6.68
C ALA A 544 -13.99 24.11 -6.66
N TYR A 545 -13.37 24.87 -7.56
CA TYR A 545 -11.91 24.97 -7.69
C TYR A 545 -11.49 26.42 -7.49
N VAL A 546 -10.79 26.71 -6.40
CA VAL A 546 -10.35 28.07 -6.06
C VAL A 546 -8.90 28.25 -6.51
N ALA A 547 -8.72 28.61 -7.79
CA ALA A 547 -7.41 28.69 -8.44
C ALA A 547 -6.39 29.57 -7.68
N ALA A 548 -6.84 30.70 -7.11
CA ALA A 548 -5.97 31.60 -6.35
C ALA A 548 -5.35 30.96 -5.09
N LYS A 549 -5.98 29.92 -4.55
CA LYS A 549 -5.52 29.15 -3.39
C LYS A 549 -4.94 27.78 -3.78
N GLY A 550 -5.14 27.33 -5.03
CA GLY A 550 -4.80 25.97 -5.43
C GLY A 550 -5.62 24.88 -4.74
N VAL A 551 -6.86 25.16 -4.31
CA VAL A 551 -7.69 24.22 -3.54
C VAL A 551 -8.93 23.74 -4.30
N PHE A 552 -9.32 22.51 -4.02
CA PHE A 552 -10.60 21.89 -4.31
C PHE A 552 -11.51 22.00 -3.09
N GLN A 553 -12.66 22.63 -3.25
CA GLN A 553 -13.66 22.80 -2.20
C GLN A 553 -14.85 21.87 -2.45
N THR A 554 -15.28 21.17 -1.40
CA THR A 554 -16.53 20.39 -1.38
C THR A 554 -17.49 21.01 -0.38
N THR A 555 -18.74 21.23 -0.80
CA THR A 555 -19.83 21.65 0.09
C THR A 555 -20.85 20.51 0.17
N LEU A 556 -21.02 19.93 1.35
CA LEU A 556 -22.01 18.90 1.66
C LEU A 556 -23.22 19.56 2.33
N THR A 557 -24.37 19.54 1.66
CA THR A 557 -25.64 19.95 2.26
C THR A 557 -26.45 18.71 2.62
N THR A 558 -26.67 18.48 3.92
CA THR A 558 -27.53 17.41 4.43
C THR A 558 -28.90 17.97 4.81
N THR A 559 -29.95 17.56 4.12
CA THR A 559 -31.35 17.86 4.43
C THR A 559 -32.02 16.61 4.96
N SER A 560 -32.39 16.63 6.24
CA SER A 560 -33.14 15.56 6.89
C SER A 560 -34.63 15.55 6.48
N TYR A 561 -35.36 14.51 6.89
CA TYR A 561 -36.75 14.30 6.46
C TYR A 561 -37.72 15.39 6.93
N ASP A 562 -37.41 16.09 8.02
CA ASP A 562 -38.19 17.20 8.57
C ASP A 562 -37.70 18.57 8.03
N ASN A 563 -36.88 18.56 6.98
CA ASN A 563 -36.30 19.71 6.29
C ASN A 563 -35.26 20.50 7.12
N VAL A 564 -34.72 19.92 8.20
CA VAL A 564 -33.55 20.51 8.88
C VAL A 564 -32.31 20.31 8.00
N THR A 565 -31.59 21.42 7.76
CA THR A 565 -30.39 21.45 6.92
C THR A 565 -29.13 21.65 7.75
N ALA A 566 -28.10 20.85 7.48
CA ALA A 566 -26.73 21.03 7.94
C ALA A 566 -25.80 21.19 6.72
N ILE A 567 -24.83 22.08 6.81
CA ILE A 567 -23.88 22.36 5.72
C ILE A 567 -22.46 22.20 6.27
N ASP A 568 -21.68 21.32 5.65
CA ASP A 568 -20.27 21.14 5.95
C ASP A 568 -19.45 21.49 4.70
N GLU A 569 -18.32 22.16 4.87
CA GLU A 569 -17.42 22.53 3.78
C GLU A 569 -16.02 22.02 4.06
N SER A 570 -15.33 21.50 3.05
CA SER A 570 -13.90 21.13 3.14
C SER A 570 -13.10 21.69 1.97
N GLU A 571 -11.89 22.17 2.24
CA GLU A 571 -10.91 22.65 1.27
C GLU A 571 -9.69 21.71 1.28
N HIS A 572 -9.31 21.18 0.11
CA HIS A 572 -8.16 20.31 -0.06
C HIS A 572 -7.18 20.87 -1.10
N LEU A 573 -5.88 20.74 -0.89
CA LEU A 573 -4.88 21.14 -1.89
C LEU A 573 -4.98 20.27 -3.15
N LEU A 574 -4.97 20.90 -4.33
CA LEU A 574 -4.91 20.18 -5.61
C LEU A 574 -3.55 19.51 -5.85
N SER A 575 -2.48 20.00 -5.21
CA SER A 575 -1.12 19.47 -5.32
C SER A 575 -0.92 18.14 -4.58
N SER A 576 -1.55 17.98 -3.41
CA SER A 576 -1.29 16.87 -2.48
C SER A 576 -2.54 16.15 -1.96
N GLY A 577 -3.74 16.75 -2.11
CA GLY A 577 -4.98 16.22 -1.54
C GLY A 577 -5.18 16.49 -0.05
N LEU A 578 -4.20 17.10 0.62
CA LEU A 578 -4.24 17.39 2.05
C LEU A 578 -5.35 18.40 2.38
N LEU A 579 -6.09 18.14 3.46
CA LEU A 579 -7.14 19.01 3.99
C LEU A 579 -6.49 20.28 4.57
N VAL A 580 -6.84 21.46 4.06
CA VAL A 580 -6.30 22.75 4.53
C VAL A 580 -7.33 23.62 5.22
N GLY A 581 -8.61 23.35 5.00
CA GLY A 581 -9.70 24.06 5.68
C GLY A 581 -10.95 23.20 5.81
N GLN A 582 -11.70 23.39 6.89
CA GLN A 582 -13.02 22.79 7.06
C GLN A 582 -13.93 23.76 7.81
N THR A 583 -15.19 23.83 7.41
CA THR A 583 -16.26 24.53 8.15
C THR A 583 -17.32 23.51 8.51
N ASP A 584 -17.65 23.37 9.79
CA ASP A 584 -18.72 22.47 10.23
C ASP A 584 -20.11 23.12 10.13
N TYR A 585 -21.16 22.34 10.35
CA TYR A 585 -22.55 22.81 10.39
C TYR A 585 -22.84 23.92 11.42
N ALA A 586 -21.98 24.11 12.43
CA ALA A 586 -22.09 25.19 13.42
C ALA A 586 -21.37 26.47 12.96
N GLY A 587 -20.69 26.44 11.80
CA GLY A 587 -19.91 27.54 11.27
C GLY A 587 -18.52 27.65 11.89
N VAL A 588 -18.06 26.64 12.64
CA VAL A 588 -16.71 26.60 13.21
C VAL A 588 -15.73 26.27 12.09
N GLN A 589 -14.74 27.14 11.92
CA GLN A 589 -13.71 26.99 10.89
C GLN A 589 -12.42 26.45 11.48
N ASP A 590 -11.91 25.39 10.88
CA ASP A 590 -10.61 24.79 11.16
C ASP A 590 -9.68 24.97 9.96
N ALA A 591 -8.39 25.19 10.21
CA ALA A 591 -7.37 25.37 9.19
C ALA A 591 -6.10 24.57 9.52
N PHE A 592 -5.47 24.01 8.48
CA PHE A 592 -4.30 23.14 8.61
C PHE A 592 -3.17 23.58 7.68
N GLN A 593 -1.92 23.44 8.16
CA GLN A 593 -0.71 23.73 7.40
C GLN A 593 0.25 22.55 7.49
N TYR A 594 0.99 22.31 6.41
CA TYR A 594 1.86 21.15 6.26
C TYR A 594 3.27 21.58 5.83
N ASP A 595 4.27 20.79 6.21
CA ASP A 595 5.62 20.93 5.66
C ASP A 595 5.72 20.34 4.24
N LYS A 596 6.91 20.45 3.63
CA LYS A 596 7.19 19.91 2.30
C LYS A 596 7.12 18.37 2.23
N LEU A 597 7.06 17.65 3.34
CA LEU A 597 6.83 16.21 3.38
C LEU A 597 5.34 15.84 3.53
N GLY A 598 4.46 16.84 3.72
CA GLY A 598 3.03 16.63 3.95
C GLY A 598 2.67 16.33 5.40
N ARG A 599 3.58 16.58 6.35
CA ARG A 599 3.31 16.42 7.78
C ARG A 599 2.67 17.69 8.32
N CYS A 600 1.62 17.57 9.13
CA CYS A 600 0.94 18.72 9.71
C CYS A 600 1.89 19.46 10.68
N VAL A 601 2.08 20.76 10.47
CA VAL A 601 2.92 21.64 11.32
C VAL A 601 2.09 22.64 12.12
N ARG A 602 0.86 22.92 11.69
CA ARG A 602 -0.05 23.82 12.39
C ARG A 602 -1.50 23.42 12.15
N ALA A 603 -2.28 23.37 13.22
CA ALA A 603 -3.72 23.20 13.19
C ALA A 603 -4.37 24.31 14.02
N THR A 604 -5.25 25.09 13.41
CA THR A 604 -6.00 26.16 14.06
C THR A 604 -7.47 25.78 14.06
N THR A 605 -8.14 25.88 15.21
CA THR A 605 -9.60 25.68 15.32
C THR A 605 -10.30 26.97 15.69
N ALA A 606 -11.56 27.12 15.28
CA ALA A 606 -12.38 28.31 15.49
C ALA A 606 -11.71 29.61 14.99
N VAL A 607 -11.16 29.56 13.78
CA VAL A 607 -10.42 30.65 13.12
C VAL A 607 -11.20 31.97 13.15
N GLY A 608 -10.54 33.06 13.56
CA GLY A 608 -11.11 34.40 13.60
C GLY A 608 -12.09 34.68 14.75
N THR A 609 -12.28 33.73 15.67
CA THR A 609 -13.15 33.89 16.86
C THR A 609 -12.35 34.15 18.14
N LEU A 610 -13.02 34.48 19.24
CA LEU A 610 -12.39 34.61 20.56
C LEU A 610 -11.91 33.25 21.14
N GLN A 611 -12.32 32.16 20.51
CA GLN A 611 -12.07 30.78 20.89
C GLN A 611 -11.00 30.15 19.99
N GLU A 612 -10.38 30.95 19.12
CA GLU A 612 -9.31 30.49 18.24
C GLU A 612 -8.21 29.82 19.07
N ALA A 613 -7.93 28.57 18.74
CA ALA A 613 -6.91 27.78 19.40
C ALA A 613 -5.96 27.18 18.37
N VAL A 614 -4.67 27.43 18.55
CA VAL A 614 -3.61 27.00 17.64
C VAL A 614 -2.81 25.89 18.29
N ARG A 615 -2.58 24.80 17.56
CA ARG A 615 -1.63 23.75 17.91
C ARG A 615 -0.53 23.76 16.86
N CYS A 616 0.72 23.72 17.30
CA CYS A 616 1.88 23.64 16.41
C CYS A 616 2.61 22.32 16.63
N ILE A 617 3.13 21.73 15.55
CA ILE A 617 3.90 20.49 15.59
C ILE A 617 5.22 20.74 14.87
N SER A 618 6.33 20.45 15.54
CA SER A 618 7.64 20.44 14.90
C SER A 618 8.22 19.03 14.91
N TYR A 619 9.00 18.74 13.88
CA TYR A 619 9.66 17.45 13.68
C TYR A 619 11.15 17.70 13.53
N ALA A 620 11.95 17.09 14.39
CA ALA A 620 13.40 17.07 14.28
C ALA A 620 13.88 15.62 14.20
N VAL A 621 14.91 15.37 13.39
CA VAL A 621 15.65 14.10 13.43
C VAL A 621 16.79 14.29 14.41
N ASP A 622 16.91 13.37 15.36
CA ASP A 622 18.03 13.38 16.29
C ASP A 622 19.31 13.03 15.53
N GLY A 623 20.33 13.90 15.63
CA GLY A 623 21.52 13.88 14.79
C GLY A 623 22.77 13.30 15.45
N ASP A 624 22.70 12.91 16.71
CA ASP A 624 23.84 12.43 17.49
C ASP A 624 24.01 10.90 17.35
N GLU A 625 25.26 10.42 17.36
CA GLU A 625 25.56 8.98 17.27
C GLU A 625 24.85 8.20 18.40
N GLY A 626 23.88 7.36 18.03
CA GLY A 626 23.11 6.53 18.97
C GLY A 626 21.74 7.10 19.38
N GLU A 627 21.50 8.39 19.13
CA GLU A 627 20.20 9.05 19.26
C GLU A 627 19.57 9.17 17.87
N VAL A 628 18.94 8.08 17.44
CA VAL A 628 18.19 8.00 16.18
C VAL A 628 16.69 8.11 16.46
N GLY A 629 15.91 8.40 15.43
CA GLY A 629 14.47 8.58 15.47
C GLY A 629 14.06 10.04 15.30
N TYR A 630 12.78 10.30 15.54
CA TYR A 630 12.22 11.65 15.57
C TYR A 630 12.03 12.15 17.00
N GLN A 631 12.32 13.44 17.18
CA GLN A 631 11.72 14.27 18.21
C GLN A 631 10.52 15.02 17.61
N VAL A 632 9.32 14.66 18.04
CA VAL A 632 8.07 15.35 17.68
C VAL A 632 7.66 16.26 18.83
N THR A 633 7.64 17.57 18.61
CA THR A 633 7.24 18.55 19.64
C THR A 633 5.85 19.09 19.32
N LEU A 634 4.88 18.77 20.17
CA LEU A 634 3.53 19.34 20.13
C LEU A 634 3.45 20.54 21.07
N THR A 635 3.19 21.72 20.53
CA THR A 635 2.84 22.92 21.30
C THR A 635 1.32 23.05 21.32
N ASP A 636 0.71 23.00 22.51
CA ASP A 636 -0.73 23.15 22.67
C ASP A 636 -1.20 24.61 22.58
N ALA A 637 -2.52 24.83 22.67
CA ALA A 637 -3.12 26.17 22.56
C ALA A 637 -2.76 27.13 23.71
N LYS A 638 -2.15 26.62 24.79
CA LYS A 638 -1.62 27.43 25.89
C LYS A 638 -0.10 27.64 25.76
N GLY A 639 0.50 27.17 24.66
CA GLY A 639 1.93 27.22 24.40
C GLY A 639 2.76 26.23 25.22
N VAL A 640 2.12 25.26 25.88
CA VAL A 640 2.82 24.19 26.61
C VAL A 640 3.26 23.12 25.65
N GLN A 641 4.52 22.72 25.73
CA GLN A 641 5.11 21.73 24.84
C GLN A 641 5.13 20.33 25.45
N THR A 642 4.84 19.34 24.60
CA THR A 642 5.05 17.91 24.84
C THR A 642 5.94 17.36 23.74
N GLN A 643 7.05 16.74 24.10
CA GLN A 643 7.99 16.11 23.19
C GLN A 643 7.81 14.58 23.23
N TYR A 644 7.69 13.98 22.06
CA TYR A 644 7.72 12.54 21.87
C TYR A 644 9.03 12.18 21.19
N LEU A 645 9.85 11.40 21.87
CA LEU A 645 11.13 10.93 21.38
C LEU A 645 10.96 9.47 20.97
N THR A 646 11.24 9.19 19.71
CA THR A 646 11.05 7.87 19.08
C THR A 646 12.39 7.24 18.74
N ASP A 647 12.43 5.92 18.57
CA ASP A 647 13.57 5.23 17.96
C ASP A 647 13.49 5.27 16.42
N GLY A 648 14.44 4.64 15.73
CA GLY A 648 14.44 4.56 14.27
C GLY A 648 13.24 3.83 13.66
N LEU A 649 12.55 2.97 14.44
CA LEU A 649 11.30 2.31 14.06
C LEU A 649 10.06 3.19 14.32
N GLU A 650 10.27 4.46 14.72
CA GLU A 650 9.22 5.42 15.07
C GLU A 650 8.39 5.00 16.30
N ARG A 651 8.93 4.12 17.14
CA ARG A 651 8.28 3.71 18.39
C ARG A 651 8.61 4.72 19.48
N VAL A 652 7.60 5.19 20.21
CA VAL A 652 7.80 6.13 21.32
C VAL A 652 8.64 5.45 22.39
N CYS A 653 9.81 6.02 22.69
CA CYS A 653 10.72 5.57 23.74
C CYS A 653 10.67 6.49 24.96
N GLN A 654 10.40 7.77 24.76
CA GLN A 654 10.29 8.73 25.86
C GLN A 654 9.27 9.82 25.53
N VAL A 655 8.54 10.28 26.54
CA VAL A 655 7.68 11.46 26.45
C VAL A 655 8.13 12.46 27.52
N GLN A 656 8.36 13.71 27.10
CA GLN A 656 8.69 14.81 27.98
C GLN A 656 7.61 15.89 27.87
N ARG A 657 7.33 16.59 28.96
CA ARG A 657 6.36 17.69 28.99
C ARG A 657 6.91 18.85 29.80
N GLN A 658 6.64 20.07 29.37
CA GLN A 658 6.98 21.25 30.17
C GLN A 658 6.19 21.26 31.47
N ASP A 659 6.90 21.39 32.58
CA ASP A 659 6.35 21.59 33.91
C ASP A 659 5.90 23.04 34.09
N ASP A 660 4.97 23.27 35.01
CA ASP A 660 4.45 24.59 35.35
C ASP A 660 5.45 25.34 36.27
N ASP A 661 6.70 25.50 35.84
CA ASP A 661 7.80 26.15 36.57
C ASP A 661 8.51 27.26 35.77
N GLY A 662 8.01 27.58 34.57
CA GLY A 662 8.50 28.64 33.71
C GLY A 662 7.60 29.86 33.65
N ASP A 663 8.05 30.83 32.86
CA ASP A 663 7.35 32.08 32.57
C ASP A 663 6.75 32.04 31.15
N TRP A 664 5.65 32.76 30.98
CA TRP A 664 5.08 33.01 29.67
C TRP A 664 5.69 34.26 29.03
N ASP A 665 6.39 34.09 27.91
CA ASP A 665 6.80 35.22 27.08
C ASP A 665 5.69 35.56 26.07
N ALA A 666 4.93 36.60 26.37
CA ALA A 666 3.86 37.09 25.50
C ALA A 666 4.36 37.63 24.14
N THR A 667 5.66 37.93 23.99
CA THR A 667 6.21 38.44 22.74
C THR A 667 6.59 37.33 21.77
N SER A 668 7.11 36.21 22.27
CA SER A 668 7.44 35.03 21.45
C SER A 668 6.35 33.96 21.46
N ASN A 669 5.34 34.08 22.34
CA ASN A 669 4.29 33.09 22.57
C ASN A 669 4.88 31.71 22.95
N VAL A 670 5.97 31.75 23.73
CA VAL A 670 6.72 30.58 24.20
C VAL A 670 6.63 30.52 25.72
N TYR A 671 6.29 29.33 26.22
CA TYR A 671 6.38 29.00 27.63
C TYR A 671 7.78 28.46 27.95
N SER A 672 8.44 28.97 29.00
CA SER A 672 9.82 28.57 29.34
C SER A 672 9.92 27.45 30.38
N GLY A 673 8.82 26.71 30.60
CA GLY A 673 8.80 25.60 31.55
C GLY A 673 9.82 24.51 31.24
N THR A 674 10.37 23.92 32.30
CA THR A 674 11.37 22.86 32.23
C THR A 674 10.75 21.58 31.66
N PHE A 675 11.37 20.98 30.64
CA PHE A 675 10.94 19.66 30.18
C PHE A 675 11.25 18.59 31.23
N ARG A 676 10.22 17.85 31.62
CA ARG A 676 10.32 16.71 32.53
C ARG A 676 9.83 15.47 31.84
N VAL A 677 10.56 14.36 32.01
CA VAL A 677 10.14 13.05 31.50
C VAL A 677 8.86 12.62 32.22
N VAL A 678 7.81 12.30 31.47
CA VAL A 678 6.53 11.82 32.02
C VAL A 678 6.23 10.37 31.62
N ARG A 679 6.95 9.84 30.62
CA ARG A 679 6.88 8.44 30.23
C ARG A 679 8.18 7.94 29.63
N GLU A 680 8.53 6.70 29.93
CA GLU A 680 9.59 5.93 29.27
C GLU A 680 9.02 4.59 28.81
N CYS A 681 9.40 4.14 27.62
CA CYS A 681 8.99 2.87 27.03
C CYS A 681 10.24 2.11 26.57
N SER A 682 10.29 0.81 26.85
CA SER A 682 11.33 -0.10 26.37
C SER A 682 10.72 -1.23 25.56
N TYR A 683 11.48 -1.74 24.60
CA TYR A 683 11.06 -2.80 23.71
C TYR A 683 12.01 -4.01 23.78
N ASN A 684 11.50 -5.20 23.51
CA ASN A 684 12.26 -6.45 23.47
C ASN A 684 12.87 -6.70 22.06
N ALA A 685 13.70 -7.75 21.94
CA ALA A 685 14.34 -8.14 20.67
C ALA A 685 13.38 -8.69 19.60
N GLN A 686 12.09 -8.86 19.94
CA GLN A 686 11.02 -9.19 19.00
C GLN A 686 10.31 -7.93 18.48
N GLY A 687 10.65 -6.76 19.01
CA GLY A 687 10.07 -5.48 18.63
C GLY A 687 8.86 -5.06 19.48
N GLU A 688 8.48 -5.84 20.48
CA GLU A 688 7.30 -5.66 21.33
C GLU A 688 7.63 -4.81 22.57
N MET A 689 6.66 -4.09 23.13
CA MET A 689 6.88 -3.24 24.30
C MET A 689 7.04 -4.11 25.55
N SER A 690 8.22 -4.13 26.17
CA SER A 690 8.47 -4.91 27.38
C SER A 690 8.17 -4.13 28.66
N GLU A 691 8.39 -2.81 28.66
CA GLU A 691 8.18 -1.97 29.83
C GLU A 691 7.61 -0.60 29.45
N MET A 692 6.71 -0.10 30.30
CA MET A 692 6.27 1.30 30.31
C MET A 692 6.39 1.86 31.73
N VAL A 693 7.12 2.96 31.89
CA VAL A 693 7.22 3.71 33.14
C VAL A 693 6.49 5.04 32.97
N ASP A 694 5.40 5.25 33.71
CA ASP A 694 4.75 6.55 33.84
C ASP A 694 5.40 7.31 35.01
N ILE A 695 5.71 8.60 34.82
CA ILE A 695 6.45 9.44 35.78
C ILE A 695 5.61 10.66 36.15
N ASP A 696 5.25 10.77 37.42
CA ASP A 696 4.56 11.91 38.01
C ASP A 696 5.54 12.79 38.79
N TRP A 697 5.43 14.11 38.61
CA TRP A 697 6.26 15.10 39.32
C TRP A 697 5.43 15.81 40.39
N LEU A 698 5.70 15.51 41.67
CA LEU A 698 4.92 16.00 42.80
C LEU A 698 5.60 17.16 43.52
N ARG A 699 4.85 18.23 43.79
CA ARG A 699 5.29 19.37 44.62
C ARG A 699 4.79 19.20 46.06
N ALA A 700 5.65 19.48 47.04
CA ALA A 700 5.26 19.45 48.44
C ALA A 700 4.35 20.65 48.76
N SER A 701 3.30 20.43 49.57
CA SER A 701 2.24 21.39 49.89
C SER A 701 2.67 22.61 50.75
N GLY A 702 3.97 22.88 50.90
CA GLY A 702 4.48 23.90 51.83
C GLY A 702 5.73 24.68 51.39
N GLY A 703 6.12 24.63 50.12
CA GLY A 703 7.23 25.45 49.62
C GLY A 703 7.16 25.65 48.12
N GLU A 704 6.76 26.85 47.68
CA GLU A 704 6.69 27.25 46.26
C GLU A 704 8.05 27.12 45.52
N ASN A 705 9.15 26.91 46.24
CA ASN A 705 10.52 26.81 45.69
C ASN A 705 11.19 25.44 45.86
N ALA A 706 10.50 24.40 46.35
CA ALA A 706 11.09 23.06 46.45
C ALA A 706 11.05 22.36 45.07
N PRO A 707 12.16 21.74 44.60
CA PRO A 707 12.14 21.01 43.34
C PRO A 707 11.12 19.86 43.41
N PRO A 708 10.35 19.62 42.35
CA PRO A 708 9.37 18.55 42.35
C PRO A 708 10.06 17.20 42.51
N VAL A 709 9.40 16.30 43.23
CA VAL A 709 9.89 14.96 43.50
C VAL A 709 9.25 14.00 42.52
N GLU A 710 10.10 13.20 41.88
CA GLU A 710 9.70 12.19 40.91
C GLU A 710 9.02 10.99 41.59
N ARG A 711 7.91 10.52 41.01
CA ARG A 711 7.23 9.27 41.34
C ARG A 711 7.08 8.43 40.09
N ARG A 712 7.62 7.22 40.11
CA ARG A 712 7.58 6.27 38.99
C ARG A 712 6.54 5.19 39.24
N SER A 713 5.79 4.84 38.20
CA SER A 713 4.92 3.67 38.12
C SER A 713 5.33 2.84 36.91
N SER A 714 5.90 1.66 37.14
CA SER A 714 6.34 0.75 36.07
C SER A 714 5.29 -0.33 35.80
N LYS A 715 5.05 -0.60 34.52
CA LYS A 715 4.25 -1.71 34.00
C LYS A 715 5.15 -2.56 33.13
N GLN A 716 5.30 -3.83 33.49
CA GLN A 716 5.98 -4.83 32.69
C GLN A 716 4.93 -5.58 31.88
N LEU A 717 5.19 -5.77 30.59
CA LEU A 717 4.31 -6.52 29.70
C LEU A 717 4.96 -7.88 29.41
N GLU A 718 4.20 -8.93 29.69
CA GLU A 718 4.53 -10.29 29.28
C GLU A 718 3.58 -10.65 28.14
N TYR A 719 4.15 -11.17 27.05
CA TYR A 719 3.39 -11.63 25.90
C TYR A 719 3.18 -13.14 26.04
N ASP A 720 2.01 -13.61 25.61
CA ASP A 720 1.73 -15.04 25.54
C ASP A 720 2.68 -15.66 24.50
N ASP A 721 3.73 -16.32 24.99
CA ASP A 721 4.67 -17.13 24.20
C ASP A 721 4.02 -18.41 23.70
#